data_AF-A0A8J4QCP8-F1
#
_entry.id   AF-A0A8J4QCP8-F1
#
_cell.length_a   1.000
_cell.length_b   1.000
_cell.length_c   1.000
_cell.angle_alpha   90.00
_cell.angle_beta   90.00
_cell.angle_gamma   90.00
#
_symmetry.space_group_name_H-M   'P 1'
#
loop_
_entity.id
_entity.type
_entity.pdbx_description
1 polymer ?
#
loop_
_entity_poly.entity_id
_entity_poly.type
_entity_poly.pdbx_seq_one_letter_code
_entity_poly.pdbx_strand_id
1 'polypeptide(L)'
;MRLEPHDPSPLLTKQKIKGLINRFIWMQEFYPLHGEELLLFKTSISFVDHLQEFLGAILTACTLVIPPYKDLKENVFSVFDFLQAYSISRLTAVPSLMRVILPALQSQRNRAIASSLKVLVLSGEVLPLSLWDMLSKFLPETTILNLYGSTEVSGDCTYFDCKRLPMILEMETLTSVPIGVPISNCDVVLVGENDTSNEGEIYVAGACVSSGYFSDSTHMFLDSVKLPQNSICSGSIGHGNQFYFRTGDFARRLQSGDLVFLGRKDRTVKVNGHRIALEEIEEVLRGHPEVVDAAVILSKGQGELVVLEAFIVLRGEISSEIFRSSIRSWMVDKLPLAMLPNHFTITESIPVSSSGKVDYELLAGSGFLTKQVQDKIGDTGSSDLLRIITTAFCDALRVEEISNDDDFFMMGEKKEPWLLDVQKDDIWEMKFDEGRRSIYHSIKSETADPFLFKPREGLLRTSSGKNENNALVSKCLKVDSNRHVIAEGGSPRDGYLWSSASEFASCSVSRCNRVMYEGGRNDACQATWSVKIPRDRKGSMQDFWKVHMESCVDASPMVVFKDPNFYLFIGSHSHKFLCVNAKSGSVQWEVKLEGRIECSAAVLADFSQVVVGCYKGKIYFLDFMHGNICWIFQTSGEVKSQPVVDVRRQLIWCGSHDHNLYALDYKNRCCVYKLSCGGSIFGSPVIDEVHDALYVASTSGRMTAISIMILPFNSLWLKELEVPVFGSPAIDSLNGNVICCLVDGHVISLDSSGSIVWKYRTAGPIFAGACISAALPSQVLICSRNGSIYSLELEKGELLWEYNIGDPITASAYVDEHLRLISDPSCSSDRLICVCSSSGSVCLLRVNLEINREMSQLGIDVQEFARLDLQGDIFSSPVMIGGRIFAGCRDDYVHCIVVEIQSLLQS
;
A
#
# COMPACT_ATOMS: atom_id res chain seq x y z
N MET A 1 -1.06 -2.88 44.16
CA MET A 1 -1.47 -2.23 42.91
C MET A 1 -0.71 -2.93 41.79
N ARG A 2 -1.40 -3.77 41.02
CA ARG A 2 -0.82 -4.44 39.85
C ARG A 2 -0.78 -3.40 38.73
N LEU A 3 0.41 -3.21 38.16
CA LEU A 3 0.59 -2.49 36.90
C LEU A 3 -0.04 -3.34 35.80
N GLU A 4 -0.98 -2.75 35.05
CA GLU A 4 -1.51 -3.35 33.83
C GLU A 4 -0.40 -3.40 32.76
N PRO A 5 -0.43 -4.40 31.84
CA PRO A 5 0.57 -4.51 30.78
C PRO A 5 0.36 -3.38 29.78
N HIS A 6 1.39 -2.55 29.59
CA HIS A 6 1.42 -1.53 28.57
C HIS A 6 1.40 -2.17 27.18
N ASP A 7 0.51 -1.67 26.32
CA ASP A 7 0.45 -1.99 24.89
C ASP A 7 1.76 -1.51 24.23
N PRO A 8 2.56 -2.39 23.58
CA PRO A 8 3.88 -2.05 23.03
C PRO A 8 3.74 -1.37 21.67
N SER A 9 3.08 -0.20 21.67
CA SER A 9 2.99 0.67 20.50
C SER A 9 4.09 1.73 20.54
N PRO A 10 4.71 2.08 19.39
CA PRO A 10 5.78 3.07 19.35
C PRO A 10 5.29 4.43 19.88
N LEU A 11 5.96 4.94 20.92
CA LEU A 11 5.58 6.19 21.56
C LEU A 11 5.85 7.39 20.64
N LEU A 12 4.80 8.09 20.22
CA LEU A 12 4.89 9.31 19.42
C LEU A 12 5.31 10.50 20.31
N THR A 13 6.35 11.24 19.92
CA THR A 13 6.84 12.40 20.69
C THR A 13 6.24 13.71 20.19
N LYS A 14 5.67 14.53 21.09
CA LYS A 14 5.12 15.86 20.75
C LYS A 14 6.19 16.96 20.83
N GLN A 15 6.73 17.35 19.69
CA GLN A 15 7.74 18.41 19.59
C GLN A 15 7.22 19.80 19.96
N LYS A 16 8.09 20.65 20.50
CA LYS A 16 7.83 22.09 20.69
C LYS A 16 8.49 22.87 19.56
N ILE A 17 7.75 23.80 18.97
CA ILE A 17 8.29 24.75 17.97
C ILE A 17 9.53 25.46 18.50
N LYS A 18 9.53 25.85 19.78
CA LYS A 18 10.67 26.51 20.45
C LYS A 18 11.96 25.68 20.38
N GLY A 19 11.89 24.36 20.53
CA GLY A 19 13.06 23.48 20.50
C GLY A 19 13.67 23.38 19.09
N LEU A 20 12.81 23.22 18.08
CA LEU A 20 13.22 23.18 16.67
C LEU A 20 13.85 24.51 16.23
N ILE A 21 13.22 25.64 16.57
CA ILE A 21 13.75 26.97 16.25
C ILE A 21 15.07 27.23 16.99
N ASN A 22 15.21 26.78 18.24
CA ASN A 22 16.46 26.89 18.97
C ASN A 22 17.62 26.16 18.28
N ARG A 23 17.40 24.90 17.86
CA ARG A 23 18.38 24.12 17.11
C ARG A 23 18.75 24.81 15.80
N PHE A 24 17.77 25.31 15.05
CA PHE A 24 18.01 26.04 13.81
C PHE A 24 18.84 27.32 14.04
N ILE A 25 18.45 28.16 15.01
CA ILE A 25 19.16 29.41 15.32
C ILE A 25 20.61 29.12 15.72
N TRP A 26 20.84 28.15 16.61
CA TRP A 26 22.19 27.74 16.98
C TRP A 26 23.00 27.33 15.74
N MET A 27 22.45 26.49 14.87
CA MET A 27 23.18 26.05 13.68
C MET A 27 23.45 27.20 12.71
N GLN A 28 22.53 28.17 12.61
CA GLN A 28 22.71 29.37 11.79
C GLN A 28 23.73 30.36 12.38
N GLU A 29 23.84 30.45 13.71
CA GLU A 29 24.83 31.32 14.39
C GLU A 29 26.26 30.79 14.23
N PHE A 30 26.46 29.49 14.40
CA PHE A 30 27.80 28.89 14.39
C PHE A 30 28.24 28.39 13.01
N TYR A 31 27.29 27.97 12.17
CA TYR A 31 27.53 27.41 10.85
C TYR A 31 26.53 27.99 9.83
N PRO A 32 26.59 29.31 9.55
CA PRO A 32 25.56 30.02 8.80
C PRO A 32 25.35 29.44 7.40
N LEU A 33 24.08 29.38 7.01
CA LEU A 33 23.68 29.25 5.62
C LEU A 33 23.53 30.63 4.98
N HIS A 34 23.90 30.72 3.70
CA HIS A 34 23.77 31.90 2.87
C HIS A 34 22.92 31.56 1.66
N GLY A 35 22.07 32.48 1.18
CA GLY A 35 21.05 32.20 0.15
C GLY A 35 21.55 31.62 -1.19
N GLU A 36 22.85 31.67 -1.46
CA GLU A 36 23.48 31.06 -2.65
C GLU A 36 23.80 29.56 -2.48
N GLU A 37 23.64 29.01 -1.27
CA GLU A 37 23.92 27.61 -0.99
C GLU A 37 22.81 26.67 -1.48
N LEU A 38 23.24 25.46 -1.90
CA LEU A 38 22.39 24.38 -2.38
C LEU A 38 22.37 23.26 -1.34
N LEU A 39 21.18 23.00 -0.80
CA LEU A 39 20.94 22.04 0.27
C LEU A 39 20.27 20.78 -0.28
N LEU A 40 20.43 19.67 0.42
CA LEU A 40 19.83 18.39 0.05
C LEU A 40 18.79 17.95 1.08
N PHE A 41 17.58 17.63 0.61
CA PHE A 41 16.53 17.00 1.40
C PHE A 41 16.57 15.48 1.19
N LYS A 42 17.43 14.80 1.94
CA LYS A 42 17.66 13.35 1.84
C LYS A 42 16.86 12.59 2.90
N THR A 43 16.77 13.17 4.09
CA THR A 43 16.36 12.42 5.28
C THR A 43 14.86 12.14 5.25
N SER A 44 14.48 10.89 5.54
CA SER A 44 13.06 10.50 5.58
C SER A 44 12.30 11.34 6.60
N ILE A 45 11.07 11.71 6.25
CA ILE A 45 10.17 12.51 7.11
C ILE A 45 9.83 11.82 8.44
N SER A 46 10.08 10.52 8.56
CA SER A 46 9.93 9.76 9.81
C SER A 46 11.02 10.08 10.86
N PHE A 47 12.12 10.75 10.47
CA PHE A 47 13.22 11.11 11.36
C PHE A 47 13.30 12.61 11.59
N VAL A 48 13.57 13.04 12.82
CA VAL A 48 13.57 14.46 13.22
C VAL A 48 14.54 15.34 12.42
N ASP A 49 15.61 14.79 11.87
CA ASP A 49 16.61 15.56 11.10
C ASP A 49 16.09 16.12 9.77
N HIS A 50 15.01 15.56 9.21
CA HIS A 50 14.36 16.17 8.03
C HIS A 50 13.90 17.61 8.33
N LEU A 51 13.50 17.90 9.57
CA LEU A 51 13.06 19.24 9.96
C LEU A 51 14.21 20.24 9.87
N GLN A 52 15.45 19.83 10.18
CA GLN A 52 16.62 20.69 10.05
C GLN A 52 16.97 20.94 8.57
N GLU A 53 16.90 19.91 7.72
CA GLU A 53 17.13 20.06 6.26
C GLU A 53 16.09 21.00 5.63
N PHE A 54 14.82 20.85 6.00
CA PHE A 54 13.71 21.64 5.48
C PHE A 54 13.70 23.08 6.01
N LEU A 55 13.76 23.27 7.34
CA LEU A 55 13.78 24.59 7.96
C LEU A 55 15.05 25.36 7.58
N GLY A 56 16.18 24.65 7.45
CA GLY A 56 17.43 25.19 6.94
C GLY A 56 17.23 25.99 5.66
N ALA A 57 16.60 25.39 4.66
CA ALA A 57 16.34 26.04 3.38
C ALA A 57 15.33 27.18 3.49
N ILE A 58 14.17 26.93 4.10
CA ILE A 58 13.05 27.89 4.11
C ILE A 58 13.39 29.16 4.88
N LEU A 59 14.03 29.02 6.04
CA LEU A 59 14.31 30.16 6.92
C LEU A 59 15.49 31.01 6.44
N THR A 60 16.30 30.51 5.51
CA THR A 60 17.48 31.21 4.98
C THR A 60 17.38 31.53 3.49
N ALA A 61 16.25 31.19 2.87
CA ALA A 61 16.01 31.32 1.43
C ALA A 61 17.06 30.59 0.56
N CYS A 62 17.68 29.52 1.08
CA CYS A 62 18.55 28.65 0.29
C CYS A 62 17.72 27.73 -0.61
N THR A 63 18.32 27.28 -1.71
CA THR A 63 17.67 26.33 -2.61
C THR A 63 17.75 24.92 -2.00
N LEU A 64 16.61 24.23 -1.93
CA LEU A 64 16.51 22.85 -1.45
C LEU A 64 16.31 21.89 -2.63
N VAL A 65 17.30 21.05 -2.87
CA VAL A 65 17.23 19.93 -3.83
C VAL A 65 16.51 18.77 -3.14
N ILE A 66 15.40 18.33 -3.72
CA ILE A 66 14.59 17.21 -3.23
C ILE A 66 14.71 16.07 -4.23
N PRO A 67 15.55 15.05 -3.97
CA PRO A 67 15.61 13.85 -4.79
C PRO A 67 14.27 13.10 -4.80
N PRO A 68 13.91 12.43 -5.90
CA PRO A 68 12.80 11.49 -5.88
C PRO A 68 13.06 10.39 -4.86
N TYR A 69 12.13 10.18 -3.92
CA TYR A 69 12.28 9.19 -2.84
C TYR A 69 12.54 7.77 -3.37
N LYS A 70 11.95 7.44 -4.52
CA LYS A 70 12.14 6.14 -5.18
C LYS A 70 13.61 5.90 -5.53
N ASP A 71 14.29 6.91 -6.08
CA ASP A 71 15.67 6.81 -6.55
C ASP A 71 16.64 6.64 -5.37
N LEU A 72 16.44 7.40 -4.28
CA LEU A 72 17.22 7.25 -3.04
C LEU A 72 17.01 5.90 -2.35
N LYS A 73 15.79 5.35 -2.42
CA LYS A 73 15.44 4.06 -1.81
C LYS A 73 16.00 2.88 -2.61
N GLU A 74 15.92 2.95 -3.94
CA GLU A 74 16.39 1.88 -4.83
C GLU A 74 17.92 1.86 -4.96
N ASN A 75 18.56 3.03 -4.88
CA ASN A 75 20.00 3.14 -4.97
C ASN A 75 20.55 4.20 -4.00
N VAL A 76 21.11 3.74 -2.87
CA VAL A 76 21.73 4.64 -1.87
C VAL A 76 22.93 5.42 -2.45
N PHE A 77 23.59 4.90 -3.48
CA PHE A 77 24.69 5.57 -4.17
C PHE A 77 24.19 6.73 -5.05
N SER A 78 22.88 6.82 -5.35
CA SER A 78 22.33 7.97 -6.09
C SER A 78 22.50 9.31 -5.36
N VAL A 79 22.70 9.29 -4.03
CA VAL A 79 23.06 10.49 -3.25
C VAL A 79 24.25 11.22 -3.88
N PHE A 80 25.21 10.50 -4.47
CA PHE A 80 26.35 11.13 -5.14
C PHE A 80 25.98 11.92 -6.36
N ASP A 81 25.07 11.40 -7.17
CA ASP A 81 24.64 12.05 -8.39
C ASP A 81 24.06 13.42 -8.06
N PHE A 82 23.32 13.53 -6.95
CA PHE A 82 22.81 14.80 -6.44
C PHE A 82 23.91 15.68 -5.84
N LEU A 83 24.81 15.12 -5.01
CA LEU A 83 25.93 15.88 -4.43
C LEU A 83 26.79 16.53 -5.53
N GLN A 84 27.06 15.79 -6.59
CA GLN A 84 27.88 16.23 -7.71
C GLN A 84 27.12 17.17 -8.66
N ALA A 85 25.93 16.79 -9.12
CA ALA A 85 25.18 17.57 -10.12
C ALA A 85 24.77 18.94 -9.59
N TYR A 86 24.45 19.04 -8.30
CA TYR A 86 23.97 20.27 -7.67
C TYR A 86 24.99 20.93 -6.77
N SER A 87 26.23 20.42 -6.69
CA SER A 87 27.29 20.99 -5.85
C SER A 87 26.80 21.28 -4.43
N ILE A 88 26.17 20.27 -3.81
CA ILE A 88 25.53 20.40 -2.50
C ILE A 88 26.56 20.86 -1.46
N SER A 89 26.21 21.90 -0.68
CA SER A 89 27.11 22.49 0.31
C SER A 89 26.99 21.89 1.70
N ARG A 90 25.84 21.26 2.02
CA ARG A 90 25.57 20.68 3.33
C ARG A 90 24.88 19.32 3.23
N LEU A 91 25.40 18.35 3.96
CA LEU A 91 24.84 17.00 4.04
C LEU A 91 24.66 16.61 5.51
N THR A 92 23.46 16.12 5.84
CA THR A 92 23.18 15.46 7.12
C THR A 92 23.08 13.95 6.89
N ALA A 93 23.84 13.15 7.62
CA ALA A 93 23.89 11.70 7.45
C ALA A 93 24.12 10.97 8.77
N VAL A 94 23.81 9.67 8.80
CA VAL A 94 24.25 8.78 9.88
C VAL A 94 25.63 8.20 9.55
N PRO A 95 26.50 7.94 10.54
CA PRO A 95 27.81 7.30 10.32
C PRO A 95 27.79 6.03 9.45
N SER A 96 26.81 5.15 9.64
CA SER A 96 26.64 3.92 8.83
C SER A 96 26.46 4.21 7.34
N LEU A 97 25.62 5.19 6.99
CA LEU A 97 25.44 5.62 5.61
C LEU A 97 26.77 6.09 5.03
N MET A 98 27.50 6.96 5.73
CA MET A 98 28.81 7.44 5.28
C MET A 98 29.80 6.31 5.04
N ARG A 99 29.81 5.28 5.90
CA ARG A 99 30.68 4.10 5.75
C ARG A 99 30.40 3.34 4.45
N VAL A 100 29.13 3.19 4.08
CA VAL A 100 28.73 2.52 2.83
C VAL A 100 29.14 3.33 1.61
N ILE A 101 28.96 4.64 1.66
CA ILE A 101 29.13 5.51 0.49
C ILE A 101 30.60 5.96 0.30
N LEU A 102 31.41 5.99 1.36
CA LEU A 102 32.79 6.51 1.29
C LEU A 102 33.73 5.76 0.33
N PRO A 103 33.75 4.41 0.26
CA PRO A 103 34.60 3.70 -0.70
C PRO A 103 34.31 4.07 -2.16
N ALA A 104 33.03 4.24 -2.51
CA ALA A 104 32.62 4.67 -3.85
C ALA A 104 33.02 6.12 -4.15
N LEU A 105 33.00 7.01 -3.15
CA LEU A 105 33.50 8.38 -3.28
C LEU A 105 35.00 8.42 -3.58
N GLN A 106 35.77 7.52 -2.95
CA GLN A 106 37.22 7.46 -3.10
C GLN A 106 37.64 6.91 -4.47
N SER A 107 36.93 5.89 -5.00
CA SER A 107 37.28 5.24 -6.25
C SER A 107 37.09 6.14 -7.49
N GLN A 108 36.10 7.04 -7.47
CA GLN A 108 35.78 7.90 -8.60
C GLN A 108 36.61 9.20 -8.68
N ARG A 109 37.56 9.45 -7.76
CA ARG A 109 38.38 10.69 -7.69
C ARG A 109 37.55 11.99 -7.84
N ASN A 110 36.37 12.04 -7.22
CA ASN A 110 35.43 13.16 -7.35
C ASN A 110 35.86 14.41 -6.54
N ARG A 111 36.88 15.14 -7.04
CA ARG A 111 37.32 16.42 -6.46
C ARG A 111 36.21 17.47 -6.37
N ALA A 112 35.18 17.38 -7.23
CA ALA A 112 34.05 18.29 -7.22
C ALA A 112 33.26 18.22 -5.89
N ILE A 113 32.98 17.03 -5.37
CA ILE A 113 32.25 16.86 -4.10
C ILE A 113 33.09 17.35 -2.93
N ALA A 114 34.38 17.02 -2.91
CA ALA A 114 35.31 17.45 -1.86
C ALA A 114 35.51 18.98 -1.82
N SER A 115 35.20 19.69 -2.91
CA SER A 115 35.28 21.15 -2.98
C SER A 115 33.93 21.84 -2.78
N SER A 116 32.81 21.18 -3.08
CA SER A 116 31.47 21.76 -2.89
C SER A 116 30.92 21.57 -1.48
N LEU A 117 31.19 20.42 -0.85
CA LEU A 117 30.63 20.09 0.47
C LEU A 117 31.36 20.84 1.58
N LYS A 118 30.71 21.86 2.15
CA LYS A 118 31.27 22.72 3.20
C LYS A 118 31.03 22.17 4.60
N VAL A 119 29.86 21.57 4.85
CA VAL A 119 29.46 21.05 6.17
C VAL A 119 28.89 19.64 6.05
N LEU A 120 29.46 18.69 6.79
CA LEU A 120 28.96 17.34 6.97
C LEU A 120 28.49 17.17 8.41
N VAL A 121 27.20 16.95 8.61
CA VAL A 121 26.60 16.69 9.92
C VAL A 121 26.38 15.20 10.08
N LEU A 122 27.00 14.61 11.11
CA LEU A 122 26.82 13.23 11.51
C LEU A 122 26.05 13.22 12.83
N SER A 123 24.87 12.59 12.82
CA SER A 123 24.04 12.41 14.00
C SER A 123 23.42 11.01 13.98
N GLY A 124 22.77 10.64 15.06
CA GLY A 124 21.99 9.40 15.14
C GLY A 124 22.78 8.18 15.58
N GLU A 125 24.09 8.06 15.35
CA GLU A 125 24.90 6.90 15.80
C GLU A 125 26.24 7.32 16.41
N VAL A 126 26.92 6.37 17.06
CA VAL A 126 28.30 6.59 17.49
C VAL A 126 29.19 6.77 16.26
N LEU A 127 29.94 7.86 16.20
CA LEU A 127 30.92 8.10 15.15
C LEU A 127 32.27 7.45 15.52
N PRO A 128 32.72 6.40 14.82
CA PRO A 128 34.00 5.77 15.10
C PRO A 128 35.17 6.67 14.69
N LEU A 129 36.27 6.58 15.45
CA LEU A 129 37.51 7.31 15.14
C LEU A 129 38.06 6.92 13.76
N SER A 130 37.95 5.65 13.39
CA SER A 130 38.39 5.14 12.08
C SER A 130 37.63 5.77 10.92
N LEU A 131 36.30 5.89 11.03
CA LEU A 131 35.48 6.54 10.02
C LEU A 131 35.78 8.03 9.90
N TRP A 132 35.96 8.72 11.03
CA TRP A 132 36.37 10.12 11.02
C TRP A 132 37.74 10.31 10.34
N ASP A 133 38.72 9.45 10.61
CA ASP A 133 40.05 9.53 9.99
C ASP A 133 39.96 9.40 8.46
N MET A 134 39.15 8.45 7.98
CA MET A 134 38.92 8.30 6.54
C MET A 134 38.19 9.51 5.92
N LEU A 135 37.18 10.05 6.61
CA LEU A 135 36.41 11.20 6.14
C LEU A 135 37.24 12.49 6.12
N SER A 136 38.00 12.76 7.18
CA SER A 136 38.84 13.96 7.28
C SER A 136 39.95 14.00 6.24
N LYS A 137 40.52 12.83 5.87
CA LYS A 137 41.48 12.73 4.76
C LYS A 137 40.84 12.94 3.39
N PHE A 138 39.61 12.46 3.20
CA PHE A 138 38.90 12.58 1.93
C PHE A 138 38.28 13.97 1.72
N LEU A 139 37.83 14.61 2.80
CA LEU A 139 37.14 15.89 2.84
C LEU A 139 37.89 16.91 3.72
N PRO A 140 39.13 17.29 3.37
CA PRO A 140 39.99 18.10 4.25
C PRO A 140 39.46 19.52 4.50
N GLU A 141 38.70 20.07 3.54
CA GLU A 141 38.12 21.43 3.63
C GLU A 141 36.70 21.42 4.24
N THR A 142 36.10 20.26 4.43
CA THR A 142 34.74 20.13 4.96
C THR A 142 34.75 20.20 6.48
N THR A 143 33.85 20.99 7.04
CA THR A 143 33.60 20.99 8.49
C THR A 143 32.74 19.78 8.85
N ILE A 144 33.33 18.81 9.55
CA ILE A 144 32.62 17.62 10.03
C ILE A 144 32.15 17.87 11.46
N LEU A 145 30.84 17.74 11.68
CA LEU A 145 30.21 17.92 12.98
C LEU A 145 29.63 16.60 13.46
N ASN A 146 29.91 16.22 14.70
CA ASN A 146 29.28 15.10 15.37
C ASN A 146 28.23 15.65 16.34
N LEU A 147 26.96 15.41 16.06
CA LEU A 147 25.83 15.90 16.87
C LEU A 147 25.21 14.72 17.61
N TYR A 148 24.67 15.02 18.79
CA TYR A 148 23.98 14.03 19.60
C TYR A 148 22.69 14.61 20.15
N GLY A 149 21.67 13.76 20.13
CA GLY A 149 20.45 13.92 20.88
C GLY A 149 19.49 12.77 20.58
N SER A 150 18.22 13.06 20.81
CA SER A 150 17.11 12.14 20.61
C SER A 150 15.88 12.91 20.14
N THR A 151 14.85 12.17 19.73
CA THR A 151 13.57 12.76 19.34
C THR A 151 13.00 13.60 20.48
N GLU A 152 13.08 13.15 21.72
CA GLU A 152 12.54 13.82 22.92
C GLU A 152 13.20 15.17 23.24
N VAL A 153 14.36 15.46 22.65
CA VAL A 153 15.10 16.72 22.78
C VAL A 153 15.16 17.51 21.46
N SER A 154 14.12 17.41 20.63
CA SER A 154 14.04 18.14 19.34
C SER A 154 15.20 17.84 18.38
N GLY A 155 15.75 16.63 18.46
CA GLY A 155 16.79 16.12 17.58
C GLY A 155 18.19 16.14 18.19
N ASP A 156 18.87 17.28 18.23
CA ASP A 156 20.23 17.38 18.78
C ASP A 156 20.27 18.35 19.96
N CYS A 157 20.99 17.97 21.02
CA CYS A 157 21.20 18.77 22.23
C CYS A 157 22.67 19.04 22.54
N THR A 158 23.60 18.27 21.96
CA THR A 158 25.05 18.54 22.02
C THR A 158 25.68 18.47 20.63
N TYR A 159 26.85 19.09 20.50
CA TYR A 159 27.64 19.04 19.27
C TYR A 159 29.15 19.00 19.58
N PHE A 160 29.88 18.37 18.67
CA PHE A 160 31.34 18.39 18.63
C PHE A 160 31.83 18.77 17.23
N ASP A 161 32.69 19.77 17.16
CA ASP A 161 33.42 20.11 15.93
C ASP A 161 34.66 19.22 15.81
N CYS A 162 34.65 18.31 14.83
CA CYS A 162 35.68 17.31 14.68
C CYS A 162 37.07 17.88 14.34
N LYS A 163 37.18 19.17 14.00
CA LYS A 163 38.48 19.86 13.87
C LYS A 163 39.27 19.86 15.18
N ARG A 164 38.60 19.75 16.32
CA ARG A 164 39.24 19.70 17.65
C ARG A 164 39.77 18.30 18.01
N LEU A 165 39.34 17.25 17.30
CA LEU A 165 39.65 15.87 17.66
C LEU A 165 41.15 15.56 17.71
N PRO A 166 41.99 15.99 16.74
CA PRO A 166 43.42 15.72 16.78
C PRO A 166 44.09 16.15 18.09
N MET A 167 43.77 17.37 18.56
CA MET A 167 44.31 17.90 19.82
C MET A 167 43.88 17.10 21.04
N ILE A 168 42.66 16.54 21.04
CA ILE A 168 42.16 15.74 22.16
C ILE A 168 42.83 14.37 22.18
N LEU A 169 43.02 13.73 21.02
CA LEU A 169 43.67 12.43 20.90
C LEU A 169 45.15 12.45 21.32
N GLU A 170 45.80 13.62 21.31
CA GLU A 170 47.15 13.81 21.86
C GLU A 170 47.18 13.78 23.40
N MET A 171 46.07 14.12 24.06
CA MET A 171 45.98 14.25 25.52
C MET A 171 45.32 13.05 26.19
N GLU A 172 44.31 12.45 25.56
CA GLU A 172 43.52 11.36 26.13
C GLU A 172 43.15 10.30 25.08
N THR A 173 43.18 9.03 25.48
CA THR A 173 42.70 7.92 24.64
C THR A 173 41.17 7.89 24.62
N LEU A 174 40.58 7.84 23.42
CA LEU A 174 39.13 7.82 23.21
C LEU A 174 38.67 6.52 22.55
N THR A 175 37.42 6.13 22.83
CA THR A 175 36.76 4.97 22.21
C THR A 175 35.94 5.34 20.97
N SER A 176 35.53 6.60 20.87
CA SER A 176 34.75 7.15 19.75
C SER A 176 34.94 8.67 19.68
N VAL A 177 34.45 9.30 18.59
CA VAL A 177 34.44 10.77 18.49
C VAL A 177 33.50 11.34 19.58
N PRO A 178 33.92 12.37 20.34
CA PRO A 178 33.07 12.99 21.35
C PRO A 178 31.74 13.50 20.78
N ILE A 179 30.71 13.48 21.62
CA ILE A 179 29.41 14.14 21.36
C ILE A 179 29.43 15.61 21.81
N GLY A 180 30.53 16.03 22.44
CA GLY A 180 30.91 17.43 22.64
C GLY A 180 30.14 18.13 23.75
N VAL A 181 29.72 19.37 23.49
CA VAL A 181 29.15 20.29 24.50
C VAL A 181 27.69 20.64 24.16
N PRO A 182 26.89 21.11 25.13
CA PRO A 182 25.52 21.53 24.87
C PRO A 182 25.43 22.63 23.81
N ILE A 183 24.41 22.56 22.95
CA ILE A 183 24.05 23.67 22.06
C ILE A 183 23.39 24.81 22.85
N SER A 184 23.25 26.00 22.25
CA SER A 184 22.63 27.17 22.90
C SER A 184 21.27 26.83 23.52
N ASN A 185 21.01 27.34 24.73
CA ASN A 185 19.77 27.13 25.50
C ASN A 185 19.42 25.66 25.82
N CYS A 186 20.39 24.75 25.74
CA CYS A 186 20.28 23.38 26.21
C CYS A 186 21.22 23.17 27.39
N ASP A 187 20.73 22.51 28.43
CA ASP A 187 21.52 22.14 29.60
C ASP A 187 21.69 20.63 29.62
N VAL A 188 22.95 20.15 29.59
CA VAL A 188 23.25 18.71 29.66
C VAL A 188 24.12 18.43 30.87
N VAL A 189 23.61 17.60 31.77
CA VAL A 189 24.28 17.23 33.02
C VAL A 189 24.47 15.72 33.08
N LEU A 190 25.56 15.28 33.72
CA LEU A 190 25.81 13.88 34.01
C LEU A 190 25.40 13.62 35.46
N VAL A 191 24.67 12.52 35.68
CA VAL A 191 24.26 12.07 37.01
C VAL A 191 24.84 10.68 37.24
N GLY A 192 25.83 10.59 38.13
CA GLY A 192 26.52 9.36 38.50
C GLY A 192 26.19 8.92 39.93
N GLU A 193 26.69 7.74 40.34
CA GLU A 193 26.48 7.19 41.69
C GLU A 193 27.25 7.96 42.78
N ASN A 194 28.30 8.74 42.41
CA ASN A 194 29.11 9.55 43.32
C ASN A 194 29.36 10.96 42.74
N ASP A 195 29.33 12.00 43.59
CA ASP A 195 29.47 13.43 43.22
C ASP A 195 30.79 13.82 42.53
N THR A 196 31.78 12.91 42.52
CA THR A 196 33.11 13.08 41.95
C THR A 196 33.35 12.32 40.63
N SER A 197 32.38 11.54 40.16
CA SER A 197 32.53 10.78 38.91
C SER A 197 32.39 11.71 37.70
N ASN A 198 33.37 11.71 36.79
CA ASN A 198 33.22 12.34 35.47
C ASN A 198 32.35 11.51 34.52
N GLU A 199 31.82 10.38 34.97
CA GLU A 199 30.94 9.49 34.22
C GLU A 199 29.56 9.41 34.87
N GLY A 200 28.51 9.42 34.06
CA GLY A 200 27.14 9.33 34.53
C GLY A 200 26.13 9.23 33.41
N GLU A 201 24.86 9.07 33.79
CA GLU A 201 23.73 9.12 32.87
C GLU A 201 23.48 10.57 32.42
N ILE A 202 23.16 10.76 31.14
CA ILE A 202 22.91 12.05 30.53
C ILE A 202 21.46 12.49 30.83
N TYR A 203 21.34 13.68 31.42
CA TYR A 203 20.08 14.36 31.67
C TYR A 203 20.07 15.68 30.92
N VAL A 204 18.97 15.97 30.22
CA VAL A 204 18.86 17.12 29.31
C VAL A 204 17.72 18.04 29.74
N ALA A 205 17.98 19.33 29.85
CA ALA A 205 16.97 20.36 30.08
C ALA A 205 17.12 21.51 29.09
N GLY A 206 16.21 22.48 29.17
CA GLY A 206 16.26 23.70 28.37
C GLY A 206 15.25 23.72 27.23
N ALA A 207 15.52 24.51 26.19
CA ALA A 207 14.59 24.81 25.11
C ALA A 207 14.29 23.59 24.22
N CYS A 208 15.20 22.62 24.15
CA CYS A 208 15.12 21.44 23.31
C CYS A 208 14.13 20.38 23.80
N VAL A 209 13.77 20.36 25.09
CA VAL A 209 12.94 19.31 25.68
C VAL A 209 11.49 19.39 25.17
N SER A 210 11.03 18.26 24.62
CA SER A 210 9.69 18.09 24.05
C SER A 210 8.55 18.29 25.07
N SER A 211 7.30 18.19 24.60
CA SER A 211 6.12 18.34 25.47
C SER A 211 5.70 17.03 26.17
N GLY A 212 6.34 15.90 25.85
CA GLY A 212 5.92 14.57 26.28
C GLY A 212 5.47 13.68 25.12
N TYR A 213 4.99 12.48 25.46
CA TYR A 213 4.50 11.49 24.49
C TYR A 213 2.99 11.68 24.22
N PHE A 214 2.57 11.35 23.01
CA PHE A 214 1.17 11.40 22.56
C PHE A 214 0.47 10.06 22.83
N SER A 215 -0.71 10.10 23.44
CA SER A 215 -1.56 8.92 23.73
C SER A 215 -3.04 9.31 23.54
N ASP A 216 -3.86 8.35 23.08
CA ASP A 216 -5.27 8.52 22.70
C ASP A 216 -6.21 8.90 23.87
N SER A 217 -5.75 8.85 25.12
CA SER A 217 -6.61 9.16 26.29
C SER A 217 -6.01 10.05 27.37
N THR A 218 -4.69 10.30 27.40
CA THR A 218 -4.10 11.31 28.32
C THR A 218 -2.70 11.69 27.87
N HIS A 219 -2.30 12.95 28.08
CA HIS A 219 -0.90 13.37 27.94
C HIS A 219 -0.04 12.61 28.95
N MET A 220 0.85 11.71 28.49
CA MET A 220 1.88 11.12 29.34
C MET A 220 3.04 12.10 29.48
N PHE A 221 3.40 12.40 30.73
CA PHE A 221 4.54 13.26 31.04
C PHE A 221 5.83 12.57 30.55
N LEU A 222 6.72 13.35 29.97
CA LEU A 222 8.09 12.92 29.72
C LEU A 222 8.71 12.49 31.07
N ASP A 223 9.64 11.52 31.08
CA ASP A 223 10.40 11.14 32.28
C ASP A 223 11.28 12.31 32.74
N SER A 224 10.63 13.27 33.39
CA SER A 224 11.17 14.56 33.77
C SER A 224 11.45 14.52 35.27
N VAL A 225 12.72 14.47 35.62
CA VAL A 225 13.17 14.35 37.02
C VAL A 225 13.65 15.73 37.50
N LYS A 226 13.31 16.07 38.74
CA LYS A 226 13.96 17.18 39.45
C LYS A 226 15.24 16.63 40.08
N LEU A 227 16.38 17.15 39.67
CA LEU A 227 17.67 16.73 40.22
C LEU A 227 17.91 17.38 41.60
N PRO A 228 18.36 16.62 42.62
CA PRO A 228 18.84 17.19 43.88
C PRO A 228 20.08 18.05 43.64
N GLN A 229 20.25 19.15 44.39
CA GLN A 229 21.39 20.06 44.24
C GLN A 229 22.77 19.40 44.41
N ASN A 230 22.83 18.24 45.08
CA ASN A 230 24.07 17.55 45.39
C ASN A 230 24.47 16.50 44.34
N SER A 231 23.55 16.05 43.47
CA SER A 231 23.78 14.90 42.57
C SER A 231 24.40 15.27 41.22
N ILE A 232 24.91 16.49 41.09
CA ILE A 232 25.45 17.05 39.85
C ILE A 232 26.97 16.92 39.90
N CYS A 233 27.56 16.16 38.96
CA CYS A 233 29.01 16.07 38.82
C CYS A 233 29.59 17.49 38.66
N SER A 234 30.52 17.87 39.55
CA SER A 234 31.00 19.25 39.74
C SER A 234 31.32 19.97 38.42
N GLY A 235 30.50 20.97 38.07
CA GLY A 235 30.73 21.81 36.88
C GLY A 235 29.54 22.65 36.40
N SER A 236 28.31 22.36 36.80
CA SER A 236 27.11 23.11 36.35
C SER A 236 26.35 23.77 37.49
N ILE A 237 26.07 25.07 37.35
CA ILE A 237 25.27 25.88 38.28
C ILE A 237 23.80 25.48 38.12
N GLY A 238 23.30 24.56 38.95
CA GLY A 238 21.91 24.12 38.90
C GLY A 238 20.94 25.20 39.40
N HIS A 239 20.08 25.72 38.52
CA HIS A 239 18.91 26.49 38.93
C HIS A 239 17.84 25.53 39.50
N GLY A 240 17.60 25.60 40.81
CA GLY A 240 16.85 24.61 41.62
C GLY A 240 15.35 24.40 41.32
N ASN A 241 14.87 24.72 40.11
CA ASN A 241 13.48 24.50 39.69
C ASN A 241 13.31 23.95 38.26
N GLN A 242 14.39 23.52 37.62
CA GLN A 242 14.38 23.02 36.25
C GLN A 242 14.12 21.51 36.18
N PHE A 243 13.27 21.08 35.24
CA PHE A 243 13.01 19.67 34.95
C PHE A 243 13.98 19.16 33.88
N TYR A 244 14.55 17.98 34.11
CA TYR A 244 15.47 17.33 33.19
C TYR A 244 14.82 16.07 32.61
N PHE A 245 14.90 15.92 31.29
CA PHE A 245 14.63 14.68 30.60
C PHE A 245 15.75 13.68 30.85
N ARG A 246 15.39 12.49 31.33
CA ARG A 246 16.29 11.36 31.50
C ARG A 246 16.49 10.65 30.16
N THR A 247 17.70 10.63 29.63
CA THR A 247 17.94 10.02 28.30
C THR A 247 18.12 8.51 28.34
N GLY A 248 18.62 7.93 29.44
CA GLY A 248 19.11 6.54 29.52
C GLY A 248 20.51 6.31 28.92
N ASP A 249 21.10 7.33 28.31
CA ASP A 249 22.45 7.28 27.73
C ASP A 249 23.50 7.62 28.79
N PHE A 250 24.65 6.96 28.76
CA PHE A 250 25.79 7.25 29.63
C PHE A 250 26.90 7.93 28.85
N ALA A 251 27.59 8.86 29.51
CA ALA A 251 28.76 9.53 28.96
C ALA A 251 29.82 9.80 30.02
N ARG A 252 31.05 10.06 29.53
CA ARG A 252 32.20 10.56 30.29
C ARG A 252 32.48 12.00 29.89
N ARG A 253 32.71 12.87 30.85
CA ARG A 253 33.23 14.23 30.64
C ARG A 253 34.76 14.18 30.58
N LEU A 254 35.32 14.72 29.49
CA LEU A 254 36.75 14.90 29.29
C LEU A 254 37.26 16.15 30.03
N GLN A 255 38.58 16.29 30.16
CA GLN A 255 39.17 17.50 30.75
C GLN A 255 38.85 18.78 29.96
N SER A 256 38.65 18.65 28.64
CA SER A 256 38.20 19.74 27.77
C SER A 256 36.76 20.20 28.05
N GLY A 257 36.00 19.43 28.84
CA GLY A 257 34.57 19.64 29.09
C GLY A 257 33.66 18.93 28.08
N ASP A 258 34.20 18.38 26.98
CA ASP A 258 33.44 17.60 26.01
C ASP A 258 32.95 16.29 26.61
N LEU A 259 31.81 15.81 26.13
CA LEU A 259 31.22 14.54 26.51
C LEU A 259 31.58 13.46 25.48
N VAL A 260 31.95 12.27 25.96
CA VAL A 260 32.16 11.06 25.16
C VAL A 260 31.10 10.05 25.53
N PHE A 261 30.36 9.58 24.53
CA PHE A 261 29.30 8.60 24.72
C PHE A 261 29.88 7.23 25.13
N LEU A 262 29.34 6.64 26.19
CA LEU A 262 29.76 5.34 26.73
C LEU A 262 28.79 4.20 26.39
N GLY A 263 27.56 4.51 25.96
CA GLY A 263 26.54 3.51 25.68
C GLY A 263 25.26 3.72 26.47
N ARG A 264 24.39 2.72 26.43
CA ARG A 264 23.13 2.65 27.19
C ARG A 264 23.20 1.49 28.18
N LYS A 265 22.66 1.69 29.39
CA LYS A 265 22.51 0.59 30.37
C LYS A 265 21.15 -0.11 30.24
N ASP A 266 20.17 0.56 29.65
CA ASP A 266 18.93 -0.07 29.20
C ASP A 266 19.16 -0.77 27.86
N ARG A 267 18.36 -1.80 27.55
CA ARG A 267 18.57 -2.66 26.38
C ARG A 267 18.05 -2.04 25.08
N THR A 268 18.25 -0.74 24.93
CA THR A 268 17.97 0.01 23.71
C THR A 268 19.27 0.18 22.93
N VAL A 269 19.26 -0.18 21.65
CA VAL A 269 20.41 -0.12 20.74
C VAL A 269 20.11 0.79 19.56
N LYS A 270 21.15 1.20 18.82
CA LYS A 270 21.00 1.91 17.56
C LYS A 270 21.55 1.07 16.41
N VAL A 271 20.69 0.71 15.45
CA VAL A 271 21.05 -0.10 14.27
C VAL A 271 20.67 0.67 13.02
N ASN A 272 21.65 0.98 12.17
CA ASN A 272 21.46 1.75 10.92
C ASN A 272 20.65 3.05 11.14
N GLY A 273 20.96 3.78 12.21
CA GLY A 273 20.29 5.03 12.60
C GLY A 273 18.91 4.87 13.26
N HIS A 274 18.39 3.65 13.40
CA HIS A 274 17.12 3.37 14.07
C HIS A 274 17.36 3.09 15.56
N ARG A 275 16.57 3.71 16.43
CA ARG A 275 16.58 3.43 17.87
C ARG A 275 15.64 2.26 18.14
N ILE A 276 16.18 1.16 18.65
CA ILE A 276 15.49 -0.12 18.77
C ILE A 276 15.59 -0.59 20.21
N ALA A 277 14.46 -0.77 20.89
CA ALA A 277 14.43 -1.45 22.18
C ALA A 277 14.48 -2.97 21.94
N LEU A 278 15.53 -3.65 22.41
CA LEU A 278 15.66 -5.11 22.24
C LEU A 278 14.55 -5.85 23.00
N GLU A 279 14.12 -5.29 24.14
CA GLU A 279 13.01 -5.83 24.94
C GLU A 279 11.68 -5.82 24.16
N GLU A 280 11.46 -4.86 23.26
CA GLU A 280 10.28 -4.80 22.39
C GLU A 280 10.30 -5.97 21.38
N ILE A 281 11.48 -6.26 20.82
CA ILE A 281 11.66 -7.42 19.93
C ILE A 281 11.44 -8.73 20.72
N GLU A 282 11.98 -8.82 21.93
CA GLU A 282 11.78 -9.99 22.80
C GLU A 282 10.33 -10.19 23.20
N GLU A 283 9.59 -9.12 23.47
CA GLU A 283 8.15 -9.18 23.77
C GLU A 283 7.34 -9.65 22.57
N VAL A 284 7.64 -9.14 21.38
CA VAL A 284 6.99 -9.60 20.14
C VAL A 284 7.29 -11.07 19.88
N LEU A 285 8.54 -11.50 20.09
CA LEU A 285 8.93 -12.91 19.99
C LEU A 285 8.20 -13.78 21.01
N ARG A 286 8.18 -13.37 22.29
CA ARG A 286 7.45 -14.07 23.36
C ARG A 286 5.93 -14.08 23.15
N GLY A 287 5.40 -13.15 22.37
CA GLY A 287 3.99 -13.13 21.97
C GLY A 287 3.61 -14.22 20.94
N HIS A 288 4.58 -14.83 20.27
CA HIS A 288 4.30 -15.90 19.30
C HIS A 288 3.84 -17.18 20.03
N PRO A 289 2.76 -17.86 19.58
CA PRO A 289 2.18 -19.02 20.30
C PRO A 289 3.15 -20.14 20.62
N GLU A 290 4.10 -20.38 19.70
CA GLU A 290 5.10 -21.43 19.78
C GLU A 290 6.39 -21.04 20.53
N VAL A 291 6.50 -19.80 21.01
CA VAL A 291 7.67 -19.34 21.77
C VAL A 291 7.36 -19.39 23.26
N VAL A 292 8.25 -20.04 24.02
CA VAL A 292 8.21 -20.09 25.49
C VAL A 292 8.96 -18.92 26.08
N ASP A 293 10.14 -18.63 25.53
CA ASP A 293 10.99 -17.53 25.96
C ASP A 293 11.87 -17.04 24.80
N ALA A 294 12.31 -15.79 24.86
CA ALA A 294 13.18 -15.20 23.85
C ALA A 294 14.10 -14.14 24.43
N ALA A 295 15.34 -14.11 23.92
CA ALA A 295 16.34 -13.11 24.21
C ALA A 295 16.97 -12.60 22.92
N VAL A 296 17.20 -11.30 22.79
CA VAL A 296 17.77 -10.68 21.58
C VAL A 296 19.05 -9.95 21.96
N ILE A 297 20.14 -10.24 21.29
CA ILE A 297 21.41 -9.53 21.49
C ILE A 297 21.82 -8.77 20.24
N LEU A 298 22.72 -7.81 20.46
CA LEU A 298 23.43 -7.14 19.41
C LEU A 298 24.80 -7.82 19.26
N SER A 299 25.01 -8.49 18.13
CA SER A 299 26.29 -9.14 17.82
C SER A 299 27.12 -8.29 16.85
N LYS A 300 28.44 -8.33 17.00
CA LYS A 300 29.37 -7.71 16.06
C LYS A 300 29.82 -8.79 15.07
N GLY A 301 29.34 -8.71 13.83
CA GLY A 301 29.81 -9.55 12.74
C GLY A 301 31.22 -9.17 12.26
N GLN A 302 31.76 -9.92 11.29
CA GLN A 302 33.03 -9.57 10.66
C GLN A 302 32.96 -8.17 10.02
N GLY A 303 33.99 -7.33 10.24
CA GLY A 303 34.08 -5.99 9.63
C GLY A 303 33.36 -4.85 10.39
N GLU A 304 33.08 -5.01 11.68
CA GLU A 304 32.32 -4.04 12.52
C GLU A 304 30.84 -3.86 12.13
N LEU A 305 30.26 -4.73 11.30
CA LEU A 305 28.82 -4.73 11.08
C LEU A 305 28.08 -5.19 12.33
N VAL A 306 27.03 -4.48 12.67
CA VAL A 306 26.21 -4.73 13.85
C VAL A 306 24.93 -5.43 13.40
N VAL A 307 24.67 -6.63 13.94
CA VAL A 307 23.49 -7.44 13.60
C VAL A 307 22.69 -7.80 14.84
N LEU A 308 21.38 -8.00 14.68
CA LEU A 308 20.48 -8.46 15.72
C LEU A 308 20.38 -9.98 15.67
N GLU A 309 20.60 -10.65 16.80
CA GLU A 309 20.50 -12.10 16.93
C GLU A 309 19.48 -12.46 18.01
N ALA A 310 18.51 -13.29 17.65
CA ALA A 310 17.43 -13.73 18.54
C ALA A 310 17.61 -15.20 18.94
N PHE A 311 17.67 -15.44 20.24
CA PHE A 311 17.65 -16.76 20.86
C PHE A 311 16.23 -17.09 21.31
N ILE A 312 15.72 -18.25 20.89
CA ILE A 312 14.32 -18.62 21.06
C ILE A 312 14.21 -20.00 21.70
N VAL A 313 13.37 -20.12 22.72
CA VAL A 313 12.96 -21.39 23.31
C VAL A 313 11.57 -21.76 22.79
N LEU A 314 11.40 -22.94 22.22
CA LEU A 314 10.15 -23.37 21.59
C LEU A 314 9.23 -24.19 22.50
N ARG A 315 7.94 -24.11 22.21
CA ARG A 315 6.87 -24.91 22.84
C ARG A 315 6.72 -26.25 22.10
N GLY A 316 7.67 -27.16 22.31
CA GLY A 316 7.62 -28.53 21.76
C GLY A 316 8.52 -28.75 20.53
N GLU A 317 8.42 -29.94 19.93
CA GLU A 317 9.27 -30.36 18.80
C GLU A 317 8.65 -29.93 17.44
N ILE A 318 8.82 -28.66 17.09
CA ILE A 318 8.51 -28.13 15.75
C ILE A 318 9.80 -28.12 14.91
N SER A 319 9.71 -28.46 13.62
CA SER A 319 10.88 -28.36 12.73
C SER A 319 11.36 -26.91 12.64
N SER A 320 12.67 -26.69 12.81
CA SER A 320 13.31 -25.37 12.84
C SER A 320 13.06 -24.52 11.59
N GLU A 321 12.88 -25.15 10.43
CA GLU A 321 12.69 -24.47 9.15
C GLU A 321 11.29 -23.86 9.00
N ILE A 322 10.23 -24.64 9.29
CA ILE A 322 8.83 -24.17 9.33
C ILE A 322 8.66 -23.08 10.40
N PHE A 323 9.38 -23.18 11.52
CA PHE A 323 9.31 -22.16 12.57
C PHE A 323 9.97 -20.83 12.15
N ARG A 324 11.07 -20.86 11.39
CA ARG A 324 11.77 -19.64 10.93
C ARG A 324 10.93 -18.78 9.99
N SER A 325 10.20 -19.40 9.05
CA SER A 325 9.29 -18.67 8.15
C SER A 325 8.08 -18.11 8.91
N SER A 326 7.50 -18.89 9.83
CA SER A 326 6.39 -18.46 10.71
C SER A 326 6.77 -17.28 11.61
N ILE A 327 7.92 -17.35 12.30
CA ILE A 327 8.34 -16.30 13.24
C ILE A 327 8.70 -15.00 12.52
N ARG A 328 9.32 -15.09 11.34
CA ARG A 328 9.64 -13.90 10.53
C ARG A 328 8.38 -13.20 10.04
N SER A 329 7.40 -13.96 9.54
CA SER A 329 6.09 -13.43 9.14
C SER A 329 5.38 -12.73 10.31
N TRP A 330 5.34 -13.39 11.48
CA TRP A 330 4.79 -12.83 12.71
C TRP A 330 5.42 -11.49 13.12
N MET A 331 6.75 -11.39 12.99
CA MET A 331 7.46 -10.16 13.36
C MET A 331 7.28 -9.04 12.33
N VAL A 332 7.20 -9.35 11.03
CA VAL A 332 6.95 -8.34 9.96
C VAL A 332 5.59 -7.64 10.17
N ASP A 333 4.59 -8.36 10.67
CA ASP A 333 3.26 -7.82 10.95
C ASP A 333 3.23 -6.88 12.18
N LYS A 334 4.24 -6.94 13.06
CA LYS A 334 4.24 -6.28 14.38
C LYS A 334 5.37 -5.28 14.57
N LEU A 335 6.47 -5.43 13.85
CA LEU A 335 7.66 -4.61 13.95
C LEU A 335 8.05 -4.05 12.58
N PRO A 336 8.56 -2.81 12.53
CA PRO A 336 9.24 -2.31 11.34
C PRO A 336 10.35 -3.27 10.87
N LEU A 337 10.57 -3.38 9.56
CA LEU A 337 11.59 -4.27 8.98
C LEU A 337 12.99 -4.06 9.58
N ALA A 338 13.33 -2.83 9.99
CA ALA A 338 14.62 -2.50 10.59
C ALA A 338 14.83 -3.10 12.00
N MET A 339 13.76 -3.58 12.65
CA MET A 339 13.77 -4.19 13.98
C MET A 339 13.75 -5.72 13.93
N LEU A 340 13.71 -6.31 12.73
CA LEU A 340 13.76 -7.76 12.58
C LEU A 340 15.17 -8.27 12.87
N PRO A 341 15.32 -9.28 13.75
CA PRO A 341 16.57 -9.99 13.91
C PRO A 341 17.10 -10.52 12.58
N ASN A 342 18.40 -10.40 12.40
CA ASN A 342 19.11 -11.03 11.30
C ASN A 342 19.10 -12.54 11.51
N HIS A 343 19.44 -13.02 12.72
CA HIS A 343 19.57 -14.44 13.01
C HIS A 343 18.55 -14.94 14.05
N PHE A 344 18.09 -16.17 13.86
CA PHE A 344 17.21 -16.88 14.80
C PHE A 344 17.84 -18.20 15.22
N THR A 345 18.23 -18.28 16.49
CA THR A 345 18.88 -19.42 17.10
C THR A 345 17.91 -20.11 18.07
N ILE A 346 17.53 -21.35 17.77
CA ILE A 346 16.68 -22.15 18.67
C ILE A 346 17.56 -22.77 19.76
N THR A 347 17.17 -22.56 21.01
CA THR A 347 17.87 -23.07 22.20
C THR A 347 16.92 -23.82 23.12
N GLU A 348 17.44 -24.78 23.89
CA GLU A 348 16.69 -25.49 24.92
C GLU A 348 16.33 -24.59 26.11
N SER A 349 17.15 -23.58 26.41
CA SER A 349 16.89 -22.59 27.47
C SER A 349 17.67 -21.30 27.27
N ILE A 350 17.17 -20.20 27.83
CA ILE A 350 17.90 -18.94 27.93
C ILE A 350 18.78 -18.98 29.19
N PRO A 351 20.10 -18.74 29.10
CA PRO A 351 20.98 -18.77 30.26
C PRO A 351 20.61 -17.65 31.23
N VAL A 352 20.64 -17.96 32.52
CA VAL A 352 20.37 -17.02 33.60
C VAL A 352 21.56 -16.94 34.56
N SER A 353 21.85 -15.72 35.02
CA SER A 353 22.87 -15.43 36.03
C SER A 353 22.47 -16.00 37.40
N SER A 354 23.40 -15.97 38.36
CA SER A 354 23.14 -16.36 39.77
C SER A 354 22.04 -15.55 40.45
N SER A 355 21.65 -14.41 39.87
CA SER A 355 20.55 -13.55 40.33
C SER A 355 19.18 -13.92 39.72
N GLY A 356 19.12 -14.90 38.80
CA GLY A 356 17.91 -15.31 38.10
C GLY A 356 17.50 -14.42 36.92
N LYS A 357 18.33 -13.45 36.53
CA LYS A 357 18.16 -12.63 35.31
C LYS A 357 18.90 -13.26 34.13
N VAL A 358 18.41 -13.07 32.91
CA VAL A 358 19.08 -13.52 31.67
C VAL A 358 20.53 -13.03 31.63
N ASP A 359 21.43 -13.95 31.33
CA ASP A 359 22.87 -13.69 31.19
C ASP A 359 23.20 -13.45 29.71
N TYR A 360 23.10 -12.19 29.29
CA TYR A 360 23.35 -11.79 27.91
C TYR A 360 24.82 -11.87 27.51
N GLU A 361 25.76 -11.89 28.47
CA GLU A 361 27.18 -12.10 28.18
C GLU A 361 27.45 -13.55 27.78
N LEU A 362 26.77 -14.51 28.43
CA LEU A 362 26.82 -15.92 28.02
C LEU A 362 26.14 -16.18 26.66
N LEU A 363 25.09 -15.44 26.31
CA LEU A 363 24.47 -15.50 24.97
C LEU A 363 25.37 -14.92 23.88
N ALA A 364 26.15 -13.87 24.20
CA ALA A 364 27.11 -13.27 23.28
C ALA A 364 28.42 -14.09 23.13
N GLY A 365 28.67 -15.03 24.04
CA GLY A 365 29.83 -15.92 24.01
C GLY A 365 29.62 -17.10 23.04
N SER A 366 30.64 -17.42 22.23
CA SER A 366 30.64 -18.45 21.17
C SER A 366 30.49 -19.91 21.65
N GLY A 367 30.01 -20.15 22.87
CA GLY A 367 29.92 -21.47 23.51
C GLY A 367 28.52 -22.04 23.64
N PHE A 368 27.47 -21.35 23.15
CA PHE A 368 26.10 -21.85 23.26
C PHE A 368 25.85 -22.96 22.23
N LEU A 369 25.50 -24.16 22.70
CA LEU A 369 25.35 -25.39 21.90
C LEU A 369 24.27 -25.26 20.81
N THR A 370 24.66 -24.81 19.62
CA THR A 370 23.81 -24.86 18.42
C THR A 370 23.78 -26.27 17.83
N LYS A 371 22.61 -26.91 17.77
CA LYS A 371 22.34 -27.98 16.79
C LYS A 371 22.33 -27.35 15.39
N GLN A 372 23.48 -27.32 14.73
CA GLN A 372 23.52 -27.03 13.29
C GLN A 372 23.04 -28.27 12.53
N VAL A 373 21.90 -28.15 11.86
CA VAL A 373 21.44 -29.13 10.86
C VAL A 373 21.88 -28.60 9.50
N GLN A 374 22.68 -29.39 8.78
CA GLN A 374 23.08 -29.15 7.40
C GLN A 374 21.93 -29.52 6.47
N ASP A 375 21.42 -28.56 5.71
CA ASP A 375 20.48 -28.84 4.63
C ASP A 375 21.24 -29.33 3.39
N LYS A 376 20.73 -30.44 2.82
CA LYS A 376 21.24 -31.07 1.59
C LYS A 376 20.49 -30.52 0.39
N ILE A 377 21.31 -30.25 -0.63
CA ILE A 377 21.01 -29.74 -1.97
C ILE A 377 19.90 -30.54 -2.68
N GLY A 378 18.87 -29.81 -3.13
CA GLY A 378 17.89 -30.25 -4.12
C GLY A 378 18.02 -29.41 -5.39
N ASP A 379 18.67 -29.95 -6.41
CA ASP A 379 18.83 -29.34 -7.73
C ASP A 379 17.50 -29.38 -8.50
N THR A 380 16.97 -28.23 -8.88
CA THR A 380 15.96 -28.10 -9.94
C THR A 380 16.26 -26.87 -10.79
N GLY A 381 16.32 -27.09 -12.10
CA GLY A 381 16.94 -26.18 -13.04
C GLY A 381 16.12 -24.97 -13.51
N SER A 382 16.87 -24.09 -14.18
CA SER A 382 16.52 -23.15 -15.26
C SER A 382 16.27 -21.67 -14.93
N SER A 383 17.19 -20.82 -15.43
CA SER A 383 16.97 -19.48 -16.04
C SER A 383 18.32 -18.78 -16.18
N ASP A 384 18.64 -18.19 -17.34
CA ASP A 384 19.87 -17.41 -17.54
C ASP A 384 19.98 -16.22 -16.56
N LEU A 385 18.85 -15.69 -16.11
CA LEU A 385 18.79 -14.61 -15.11
C LEU A 385 19.14 -15.12 -13.70
N LEU A 386 18.69 -16.32 -13.33
CA LEU A 386 18.98 -16.92 -12.03
C LEU A 386 20.48 -17.17 -11.91
N ARG A 387 21.13 -17.64 -12.98
CA ARG A 387 22.59 -17.83 -13.01
C ARG A 387 23.36 -16.52 -12.83
N ILE A 388 22.90 -15.41 -13.42
CA ILE A 388 23.48 -14.08 -13.22
C ILE A 388 23.34 -13.63 -11.76
N ILE A 389 22.18 -13.85 -11.15
CA ILE A 389 21.92 -13.52 -9.74
C ILE A 389 22.79 -14.39 -8.81
N THR A 390 22.85 -15.71 -9.05
CA THR A 390 23.71 -16.64 -8.30
C THR A 390 25.18 -16.25 -8.41
N THR A 391 25.67 -15.91 -9.62
CA THR A 391 27.04 -15.42 -9.80
C THR A 391 27.28 -14.10 -9.04
N ALA A 392 26.36 -13.13 -9.14
CA ALA A 392 26.48 -11.87 -8.41
C ALA A 392 26.47 -12.07 -6.88
N PHE A 393 25.69 -13.04 -6.37
CA PHE A 393 25.67 -13.39 -4.95
C PHE A 393 26.96 -14.10 -4.54
N CYS A 394 27.45 -15.05 -5.33
CA CYS A 394 28.73 -15.73 -5.11
C CYS A 394 29.90 -14.73 -5.08
N ASP A 395 29.90 -13.75 -5.98
CA ASP A 395 30.93 -12.70 -6.05
C ASP A 395 30.85 -11.74 -4.85
N ALA A 396 29.64 -11.33 -4.47
CA ALA A 396 29.42 -10.42 -3.34
C ALA A 396 29.73 -11.07 -1.99
N LEU A 397 29.39 -12.36 -1.83
CA LEU A 397 29.59 -13.13 -0.58
C LEU A 397 30.92 -13.90 -0.57
N ARG A 398 31.64 -13.95 -1.69
CA ARG A 398 32.88 -14.72 -1.92
C ARG A 398 32.73 -16.22 -1.61
N VAL A 399 31.65 -16.83 -2.08
CA VAL A 399 31.36 -18.27 -1.94
C VAL A 399 31.33 -18.97 -3.30
N GLU A 400 31.63 -20.27 -3.32
CA GLU A 400 31.74 -21.05 -4.57
C GLU A 400 30.37 -21.42 -5.16
N GLU A 401 29.38 -21.74 -4.31
CA GLU A 401 28.02 -22.11 -4.72
C GLU A 401 26.98 -21.58 -3.71
N ILE A 402 25.79 -21.25 -4.22
CA ILE A 402 24.62 -20.76 -3.46
C ILE A 402 23.39 -21.49 -4.02
N SER A 403 22.55 -22.03 -3.12
CA SER A 403 21.27 -22.64 -3.46
C SER A 403 20.22 -21.58 -3.82
N ASN A 404 19.21 -21.94 -4.61
CA ASN A 404 18.13 -21.01 -5.00
C ASN A 404 17.31 -20.49 -3.80
N ASP A 405 17.32 -21.25 -2.70
CA ASP A 405 16.59 -20.92 -1.46
C ASP A 405 17.50 -20.32 -0.38
N ASP A 406 18.79 -20.08 -0.67
CA ASP A 406 19.71 -19.47 0.27
C ASP A 406 19.41 -17.96 0.42
N ASP A 407 19.19 -17.53 1.66
CA ASP A 407 19.06 -16.10 1.97
C ASP A 407 20.44 -15.43 1.93
N PHE A 408 20.57 -14.40 1.08
CA PHE A 408 21.79 -13.59 0.90
C PHE A 408 22.40 -13.11 2.23
N PHE A 409 21.55 -12.73 3.19
CA PHE A 409 21.99 -12.21 4.48
C PHE A 409 22.40 -13.31 5.47
N MET A 410 21.99 -14.57 5.25
CA MET A 410 22.36 -15.72 6.08
C MET A 410 23.72 -16.33 5.70
N MET A 411 24.16 -16.12 4.46
CA MET A 411 25.34 -16.80 3.90
C MET A 411 26.67 -16.06 4.16
N GLY A 412 26.64 -14.82 4.66
CA GLY A 412 27.82 -13.98 4.91
C GLY A 412 28.76 -14.42 6.04
N GLU A 413 28.43 -15.47 6.80
CA GLU A 413 29.26 -15.95 7.92
C GLU A 413 30.19 -17.12 7.56
N LYS A 414 30.03 -17.74 6.38
CA LYS A 414 30.83 -18.91 6.01
C LYS A 414 32.21 -18.52 5.45
N LYS A 415 33.14 -18.05 6.30
CA LYS A 415 34.58 -18.45 6.32
C LYS A 415 35.48 -17.62 7.26
N GLU A 416 36.45 -18.33 7.84
CA GLU A 416 37.67 -17.83 8.48
C GLU A 416 38.77 -17.45 7.45
N PRO A 417 39.84 -16.72 7.85
CA PRO A 417 40.60 -15.85 6.96
C PRO A 417 41.71 -16.59 6.20
N TRP A 418 41.67 -16.53 4.86
CA TRP A 418 42.89 -16.65 4.06
C TRP A 418 43.40 -15.25 3.76
N LEU A 419 44.52 -14.88 4.39
CA LEU A 419 45.41 -13.83 3.90
C LEU A 419 45.69 -14.11 2.42
N LEU A 420 45.51 -13.12 1.55
CA LEU A 420 46.23 -13.08 0.29
C LEU A 420 46.55 -11.65 -0.11
N ASP A 421 47.85 -11.49 -0.34
CA ASP A 421 48.53 -10.40 -1.01
C ASP A 421 47.74 -9.84 -2.18
N VAL A 422 47.72 -8.50 -2.23
CA VAL A 422 47.36 -7.75 -3.42
C VAL A 422 48.45 -7.97 -4.47
N GLN A 423 48.24 -8.92 -5.38
CA GLN A 423 48.83 -8.81 -6.71
C GLN A 423 47.89 -8.04 -7.62
N LYS A 424 48.47 -6.99 -8.21
CA LYS A 424 47.93 -6.21 -9.33
C LYS A 424 47.55 -7.15 -10.48
N ASP A 425 46.57 -6.67 -11.24
CA ASP A 425 46.13 -7.14 -12.55
C ASP A 425 44.90 -8.05 -12.49
N ASP A 426 43.72 -7.43 -12.47
CA ASP A 426 42.73 -7.62 -13.55
C ASP A 426 41.62 -6.57 -13.47
N ILE A 427 41.61 -5.72 -14.50
CA ILE A 427 40.68 -4.62 -14.73
C ILE A 427 39.48 -5.19 -15.49
N TRP A 428 38.28 -5.17 -14.91
CA TRP A 428 37.04 -5.36 -15.67
C TRP A 428 36.59 -4.01 -16.25
N GLU A 429 36.85 -3.82 -17.55
CA GLU A 429 36.22 -2.77 -18.35
C GLU A 429 34.72 -3.08 -18.50
N MET A 430 33.86 -2.32 -17.81
CA MET A 430 32.45 -2.21 -18.18
C MET A 430 32.35 -1.37 -19.46
N LYS A 431 32.15 -2.02 -20.61
CA LYS A 431 31.73 -1.36 -21.84
C LYS A 431 30.25 -0.96 -21.73
N PHE A 432 30.01 0.34 -21.66
CA PHE A 432 28.68 0.91 -21.89
C PHE A 432 28.37 0.85 -23.39
N ASP A 433 27.25 0.23 -23.74
CA ASP A 433 26.72 0.18 -25.10
C ASP A 433 26.07 1.55 -25.43
N GLU A 434 26.75 2.35 -26.25
CA GLU A 434 26.26 3.64 -26.76
C GLU A 434 25.18 3.41 -27.81
N GLY A 435 23.92 3.35 -27.38
CA GLY A 435 22.85 2.93 -28.30
C GLY A 435 21.44 3.45 -28.01
N ARG A 436 21.24 4.67 -27.48
CA ARG A 436 19.99 5.44 -27.66
C ARG A 436 20.16 6.90 -27.20
N ARG A 437 20.47 7.78 -28.14
CA ARG A 437 20.41 9.25 -27.98
C ARG A 437 19.02 9.78 -28.35
N SER A 438 18.77 10.96 -27.78
CA SER A 438 17.77 12.00 -28.13
C SER A 438 16.46 11.91 -27.33
N ILE A 439 15.91 12.99 -26.75
CA ILE A 439 15.96 14.42 -27.10
C ILE A 439 15.82 15.26 -25.81
N TYR A 440 16.80 16.12 -25.51
CA TYR A 440 16.61 17.25 -24.60
C TYR A 440 16.12 18.46 -25.42
N HIS A 441 14.97 19.05 -25.05
CA HIS A 441 14.56 20.33 -25.62
C HIS A 441 15.27 21.48 -24.90
N SER A 442 16.14 22.13 -25.66
CA SER A 442 16.76 23.43 -25.41
C SER A 442 15.67 24.50 -25.23
N ILE A 443 15.67 25.18 -24.08
CA ILE A 443 15.01 26.47 -23.92
C ILE A 443 15.93 27.50 -24.58
N LYS A 444 15.60 27.89 -25.81
CA LYS A 444 16.19 29.08 -26.44
C LYS A 444 15.52 30.32 -25.86
N SER A 445 16.37 31.26 -25.44
CA SER A 445 16.00 32.65 -25.17
C SER A 445 15.61 33.34 -26.48
N GLU A 446 14.38 33.82 -26.58
CA GLU A 446 14.04 34.92 -27.48
C GLU A 446 13.23 35.97 -26.72
N THR A 447 13.67 37.20 -26.97
CA THR A 447 13.27 38.51 -26.46
C THR A 447 11.78 38.82 -26.59
N ALA A 448 11.17 39.34 -25.53
CA ALA A 448 9.97 40.16 -25.61
C ALA A 448 10.06 41.33 -24.61
N ASP A 449 9.87 42.54 -25.13
CA ASP A 449 9.97 43.85 -24.48
C ASP A 449 8.91 44.09 -23.38
N PRO A 450 9.10 45.11 -22.52
CA PRO A 450 8.42 45.26 -21.24
C PRO A 450 7.08 45.99 -21.37
N PHE A 451 6.01 45.45 -20.79
CA PHE A 451 4.78 46.21 -20.56
C PHE A 451 4.39 46.24 -19.08
N LEU A 452 4.53 47.47 -18.56
CA LEU A 452 4.02 48.04 -17.32
C LEU A 452 2.78 47.34 -16.73
N PHE A 453 2.90 46.85 -15.50
CA PHE A 453 1.77 46.80 -14.56
C PHE A 453 1.65 48.15 -13.85
N LYS A 454 0.58 48.90 -14.12
CA LYS A 454 0.10 49.98 -13.25
C LYS A 454 -0.80 49.37 -12.16
N PRO A 455 -0.63 49.74 -10.88
CA PRO A 455 -1.59 49.41 -9.84
C PRO A 455 -2.79 50.37 -9.94
N ARG A 456 -4.00 49.86 -9.71
CA ARG A 456 -5.14 50.71 -9.36
C ARG A 456 -5.72 50.27 -8.03
N GLU A 457 -5.56 51.17 -7.09
CA GLU A 457 -6.19 51.24 -5.78
C GLU A 457 -7.71 51.34 -5.88
N GLY A 458 -8.37 50.83 -4.83
CA GLY A 458 -9.48 51.51 -4.16
C GLY A 458 -10.89 51.25 -4.71
N LEU A 459 -11.74 50.58 -3.91
CA LEU A 459 -12.64 51.31 -3.01
C LEU A 459 -13.39 50.34 -2.06
N LEU A 460 -13.23 50.59 -0.76
CA LEU A 460 -14.17 50.19 0.28
C LEU A 460 -15.52 50.90 0.08
N ARG A 461 -16.62 50.18 0.24
CA ARG A 461 -17.88 50.75 0.75
C ARG A 461 -18.66 49.72 1.56
N THR A 462 -18.89 50.09 2.81
CA THR A 462 -19.82 49.50 3.77
C THR A 462 -21.23 50.09 3.54
N SER A 463 -22.28 49.29 3.75
CA SER A 463 -23.58 49.79 4.23
C SER A 463 -24.46 48.66 4.76
N SER A 464 -24.89 48.86 6.00
CA SER A 464 -25.89 48.12 6.79
C SER A 464 -27.34 48.39 6.36
N GLY A 465 -28.26 47.45 6.63
CA GLY A 465 -29.65 47.80 7.03
C GLY A 465 -30.81 46.91 6.56
N LYS A 466 -31.30 46.06 7.49
CA LYS A 466 -32.71 45.74 7.87
C LYS A 466 -33.82 45.37 6.86
N ASN A 467 -34.47 44.23 7.17
CA ASN A 467 -35.91 43.88 7.23
C ASN A 467 -36.87 44.29 6.08
N GLU A 468 -37.65 43.34 5.53
CA GLU A 468 -39.03 42.98 5.97
C GLU A 468 -39.70 41.91 5.07
N ASN A 469 -40.75 41.29 5.62
CA ASN A 469 -41.51 40.11 5.15
C ASN A 469 -42.50 40.37 3.99
N ASN A 470 -42.83 39.30 3.24
CA ASN A 470 -44.21 38.84 2.92
C ASN A 470 -44.15 37.56 2.04
N ALA A 471 -44.69 36.41 2.48
CA ALA A 471 -46.09 35.95 2.30
C ALA A 471 -46.35 35.42 0.87
N LEU A 472 -46.97 34.28 0.52
CA LEU A 472 -47.81 33.22 1.13
C LEU A 472 -47.86 32.07 0.08
N VAL A 473 -47.67 30.78 0.42
CA VAL A 473 -48.69 29.73 0.69
C VAL A 473 -49.53 29.21 -0.50
N SER A 474 -49.46 27.88 -0.73
CA SER A 474 -50.61 26.93 -0.87
C SER A 474 -50.05 25.51 -1.14
N LYS A 475 -50.00 24.53 -0.21
CA LYS A 475 -51.02 23.67 0.45
C LYS A 475 -51.94 22.86 -0.47
N CYS A 476 -51.73 21.53 -0.38
CA CYS A 476 -52.68 20.39 -0.39
C CYS A 476 -53.58 20.08 -1.60
N LEU A 477 -53.54 18.81 -2.04
CA LEU A 477 -54.73 17.95 -2.12
C LEU A 477 -54.32 16.46 -2.13
N LYS A 478 -55.19 15.63 -1.54
CA LYS A 478 -55.10 14.18 -1.29
C LYS A 478 -56.37 13.55 -1.92
N VAL A 479 -56.35 12.21 -2.09
CA VAL A 479 -57.49 11.31 -2.43
C VAL A 479 -57.82 11.31 -3.96
N ASP A 480 -58.12 10.23 -4.70
CA ASP A 480 -58.69 8.91 -4.41
C ASP A 480 -58.44 7.88 -5.55
N SER A 481 -58.94 6.67 -5.32
CA SER A 481 -58.74 5.37 -5.98
C SER A 481 -59.58 5.04 -7.24
N ASN A 482 -59.09 4.05 -8.02
CA ASN A 482 -59.76 3.14 -8.99
C ASN A 482 -60.32 3.66 -10.35
N ARG A 483 -59.78 3.13 -11.48
CA ARG A 483 -60.46 2.21 -12.44
C ARG A 483 -59.67 1.92 -13.74
N HIS A 484 -59.82 0.68 -14.21
CA HIS A 484 -59.31 0.01 -15.42
C HIS A 484 -59.39 0.78 -16.76
N VAL A 485 -58.45 0.47 -17.67
CA VAL A 485 -58.71 0.31 -19.11
C VAL A 485 -57.87 -0.85 -19.70
N ILE A 486 -58.54 -1.80 -20.34
CA ILE A 486 -58.00 -2.81 -21.27
C ILE A 486 -57.77 -2.12 -22.63
N ALA A 487 -56.64 -2.37 -23.30
CA ALA A 487 -56.56 -2.18 -24.75
C ALA A 487 -55.53 -3.12 -25.39
N GLU A 488 -56.04 -4.11 -26.10
CA GLU A 488 -55.35 -4.82 -27.18
C GLU A 488 -55.01 -3.84 -28.33
N GLY A 489 -53.92 -4.14 -29.05
CA GLY A 489 -53.78 -3.79 -30.47
C GLY A 489 -53.07 -2.49 -30.80
N GLY A 490 -51.77 -2.59 -31.11
CA GLY A 490 -51.01 -1.55 -31.81
C GLY A 490 -49.59 -2.00 -32.11
N SER A 491 -49.31 -2.39 -33.37
CA SER A 491 -47.98 -2.77 -33.83
C SER A 491 -46.99 -1.60 -33.78
N PRO A 492 -45.84 -1.68 -33.09
CA PRO A 492 -44.75 -0.74 -33.28
C PRO A 492 -43.80 -1.27 -34.36
N ARG A 493 -43.58 -0.47 -35.41
CA ARG A 493 -42.71 -0.76 -36.56
C ARG A 493 -41.20 -0.70 -36.28
N ASP A 494 -40.76 -0.59 -35.02
CA ASP A 494 -39.34 -0.59 -34.65
C ASP A 494 -39.05 -1.73 -33.67
N GLY A 495 -38.50 -2.83 -34.20
CA GLY A 495 -38.33 -4.11 -33.51
C GLY A 495 -37.18 -4.19 -32.49
N TYR A 496 -36.84 -3.10 -31.79
CA TYR A 496 -35.80 -3.12 -30.75
C TYR A 496 -36.41 -3.23 -29.34
N LEU A 497 -35.95 -4.20 -28.56
CA LEU A 497 -36.48 -4.53 -27.22
C LEU A 497 -36.36 -3.38 -26.18
N TRP A 498 -35.44 -2.43 -26.43
CA TRP A 498 -35.20 -1.24 -25.59
C TRP A 498 -36.10 -0.03 -25.94
N SER A 499 -36.98 -0.11 -26.94
CA SER A 499 -37.93 0.97 -27.29
C SER A 499 -39.32 0.83 -26.66
N SER A 500 -39.68 -0.35 -26.15
CA SER A 500 -40.94 -0.59 -25.42
C SER A 500 -40.81 -0.39 -23.90
N ALA A 501 -39.69 0.17 -23.45
CA ALA A 501 -39.18 0.16 -22.09
C ALA A 501 -39.80 1.26 -21.19
N SER A 502 -41.12 1.40 -21.18
CA SER A 502 -41.82 2.34 -20.28
C SER A 502 -42.01 1.83 -18.85
N GLU A 503 -41.39 0.69 -18.48
CA GLU A 503 -41.70 -0.08 -17.26
C GLU A 503 -40.47 -0.38 -16.36
N PHE A 504 -39.31 0.25 -16.55
CA PHE A 504 -38.11 -0.09 -15.74
C PHE A 504 -37.97 0.78 -14.48
N ALA A 505 -38.30 0.23 -13.31
CA ALA A 505 -37.91 0.85 -12.05
C ALA A 505 -36.41 1.20 -12.04
N SER A 506 -36.04 2.33 -11.40
CA SER A 506 -34.66 2.82 -11.43
C SER A 506 -33.71 1.79 -10.81
N CYS A 507 -32.69 1.35 -11.55
CA CYS A 507 -31.75 0.32 -11.11
C CYS A 507 -30.37 0.53 -11.73
N SER A 508 -29.34 -0.05 -11.11
CA SER A 508 -27.96 -0.03 -11.62
C SER A 508 -27.42 -1.44 -11.74
N VAL A 509 -26.76 -1.70 -12.87
CA VAL A 509 -26.26 -3.00 -13.27
C VAL A 509 -24.78 -2.89 -13.62
N SER A 510 -23.97 -3.65 -12.89
CA SER A 510 -22.55 -3.86 -13.14
C SER A 510 -22.18 -5.26 -12.68
N ARG A 511 -20.95 -5.70 -12.96
CA ARG A 511 -20.50 -7.03 -12.55
C ARG A 511 -20.50 -7.22 -11.04
N CYS A 512 -19.97 -6.26 -10.26
CA CYS A 512 -19.79 -6.45 -8.81
C CYS A 512 -20.93 -5.83 -7.99
N ASN A 513 -21.83 -5.09 -8.64
CA ASN A 513 -22.92 -4.43 -7.97
C ASN A 513 -24.18 -4.50 -8.82
N ARG A 514 -25.21 -5.14 -8.29
CA ARG A 514 -26.56 -5.11 -8.83
C ARG A 514 -27.47 -4.50 -7.77
N VAL A 515 -27.91 -3.28 -8.03
CA VAL A 515 -28.76 -2.54 -7.10
C VAL A 515 -30.09 -2.26 -7.77
N MET A 516 -31.17 -2.77 -7.20
CA MET A 516 -32.54 -2.66 -7.70
C MET A 516 -33.37 -1.81 -6.73
N TYR A 517 -34.16 -0.83 -7.19
CA TYR A 517 -35.01 0.05 -6.34
C TYR A 517 -36.52 -0.02 -6.66
N GLU A 518 -37.30 0.74 -5.88
CA GLU A 518 -38.51 0.43 -5.08
C GLU A 518 -39.57 -0.61 -5.50
N GLY A 519 -39.91 -1.41 -4.48
CA GLY A 519 -41.11 -2.21 -4.31
C GLY A 519 -40.75 -3.56 -3.70
N GLY A 520 -40.99 -3.78 -2.40
CA GLY A 520 -40.68 -5.01 -1.65
C GLY A 520 -41.46 -6.27 -2.09
N ARG A 521 -41.59 -6.48 -3.39
CA ARG A 521 -41.97 -7.71 -4.06
C ARG A 521 -40.97 -7.92 -5.19
N ASN A 522 -40.33 -9.08 -5.22
CA ASN A 522 -39.35 -9.54 -6.20
C ASN A 522 -39.79 -9.51 -7.69
N ASP A 523 -40.94 -8.90 -8.04
CA ASP A 523 -41.60 -9.10 -9.33
C ASP A 523 -41.66 -7.85 -10.23
N ALA A 524 -41.32 -6.64 -9.75
CA ALA A 524 -41.67 -5.41 -10.47
C ALA A 524 -40.67 -4.93 -11.55
N CYS A 525 -39.44 -5.45 -11.59
CA CYS A 525 -38.41 -4.94 -12.52
C CYS A 525 -37.85 -6.00 -13.51
N GLN A 526 -38.46 -7.18 -13.56
CA GLN A 526 -38.09 -8.25 -14.51
C GLN A 526 -39.03 -8.23 -15.71
N ALA A 527 -38.96 -7.20 -16.55
CA ALA A 527 -39.38 -7.36 -17.94
C ALA A 527 -38.44 -8.39 -18.59
N THR A 528 -38.77 -9.68 -18.45
CA THR A 528 -38.03 -10.77 -19.07
C THR A 528 -38.48 -10.83 -20.52
N TRP A 529 -37.61 -10.38 -21.41
CA TRP A 529 -37.83 -10.50 -22.83
C TRP A 529 -37.65 -11.94 -23.26
N SER A 530 -38.58 -12.44 -24.06
CA SER A 530 -38.45 -13.76 -24.66
C SER A 530 -38.41 -13.65 -26.17
N VAL A 531 -37.44 -14.32 -26.78
CA VAL A 531 -37.35 -14.39 -28.24
C VAL A 531 -37.28 -15.85 -28.66
N LYS A 532 -38.10 -16.23 -29.64
CA LYS A 532 -38.11 -17.59 -30.19
C LYS A 532 -36.96 -17.73 -31.19
N ILE A 533 -35.97 -18.55 -30.84
CA ILE A 533 -34.84 -18.88 -31.71
C ILE A 533 -34.60 -20.39 -31.64
N PRO A 534 -34.76 -21.13 -32.76
CA PRO A 534 -34.38 -22.53 -32.87
C PRO A 534 -32.92 -22.78 -32.44
N ARG A 535 -32.61 -23.98 -31.92
CA ARG A 535 -31.25 -24.30 -31.42
C ARG A 535 -30.22 -24.45 -32.52
N ASP A 536 -30.61 -24.87 -33.71
CA ASP A 536 -29.75 -24.99 -34.89
C ASP A 536 -29.29 -23.65 -35.46
N ARG A 537 -29.84 -22.52 -34.97
CA ARG A 537 -29.51 -21.18 -35.46
C ARG A 537 -28.58 -20.43 -34.52
N LYS A 538 -27.49 -19.93 -35.09
CA LYS A 538 -26.58 -18.95 -34.49
C LYS A 538 -27.14 -17.52 -34.62
N GLY A 539 -26.79 -16.66 -33.69
CA GLY A 539 -27.02 -15.22 -33.79
C GLY A 539 -25.87 -14.51 -34.50
N SER A 540 -26.09 -13.26 -34.90
CA SER A 540 -25.02 -12.34 -35.30
C SER A 540 -24.86 -11.23 -34.27
N MET A 541 -23.66 -10.65 -34.21
CA MET A 541 -23.35 -9.48 -33.40
C MET A 541 -22.79 -8.39 -34.30
N GLN A 542 -23.19 -7.15 -34.04
CA GLN A 542 -22.69 -5.98 -34.74
C GLN A 542 -22.30 -4.90 -33.75
N ASP A 543 -21.17 -4.24 -33.99
CA ASP A 543 -20.81 -2.99 -33.31
C ASP A 543 -21.85 -1.91 -33.66
N PHE A 544 -22.61 -1.46 -32.67
CA PHE A 544 -23.75 -0.57 -32.87
C PHE A 544 -23.34 0.91 -32.72
N TRP A 545 -22.58 1.21 -31.68
CA TRP A 545 -21.88 2.48 -31.53
C TRP A 545 -20.64 2.28 -30.66
N LYS A 546 -19.68 3.20 -30.79
CA LYS A 546 -18.52 3.27 -29.93
C LYS A 546 -18.17 4.70 -29.56
N VAL A 547 -17.59 4.89 -28.37
CA VAL A 547 -17.15 6.20 -27.87
C VAL A 547 -15.65 6.16 -27.63
N HIS A 548 -14.93 7.12 -28.21
CA HIS A 548 -13.48 7.23 -28.08
C HIS A 548 -13.09 7.80 -26.71
N MET A 549 -12.14 7.16 -26.04
CA MET A 549 -11.72 7.45 -24.66
C MET A 549 -10.28 7.98 -24.57
N GLU A 550 -9.61 8.21 -25.71
CA GLU A 550 -8.22 8.72 -25.84
C GLU A 550 -7.11 7.80 -25.33
N SER A 551 -7.45 6.69 -24.66
CA SER A 551 -6.51 5.67 -24.21
C SER A 551 -7.28 4.41 -23.80
N CYS A 552 -6.54 3.35 -23.46
CA CYS A 552 -7.05 2.05 -23.05
C CYS A 552 -8.22 2.14 -22.06
N VAL A 553 -9.24 1.29 -22.29
CA VAL A 553 -10.44 1.19 -21.46
C VAL A 553 -10.49 -0.17 -20.77
N ASP A 554 -9.76 -0.29 -19.65
CA ASP A 554 -9.75 -1.51 -18.83
C ASP A 554 -10.89 -1.53 -17.78
N ALA A 555 -11.50 -0.37 -17.48
CA ALA A 555 -12.63 -0.29 -16.56
C ALA A 555 -13.84 -1.05 -17.10
N SER A 556 -14.54 -1.78 -16.22
CA SER A 556 -15.79 -2.43 -16.62
C SER A 556 -16.94 -1.44 -16.62
N PRO A 557 -17.82 -1.46 -17.64
CA PRO A 557 -18.96 -0.57 -17.74
C PRO A 557 -19.95 -0.76 -16.58
N MET A 558 -20.58 0.33 -16.15
CA MET A 558 -21.76 0.31 -15.28
C MET A 558 -22.93 0.95 -16.01
N VAL A 559 -24.02 0.20 -16.15
CA VAL A 559 -25.26 0.66 -16.81
C VAL A 559 -26.30 1.00 -15.75
N VAL A 560 -26.95 2.15 -15.89
CA VAL A 560 -27.97 2.64 -14.98
C VAL A 560 -29.25 2.94 -15.75
N PHE A 561 -30.35 2.35 -15.30
CA PHE A 561 -31.71 2.61 -15.76
C PHE A 561 -32.33 3.61 -14.79
N LYS A 562 -32.71 4.78 -15.28
CA LYS A 562 -33.39 5.81 -14.49
C LYS A 562 -34.43 6.46 -15.39
N ASP A 563 -35.65 5.96 -15.27
CA ASP A 563 -36.77 6.15 -16.21
C ASP A 563 -36.86 7.56 -16.82
N PRO A 564 -36.99 7.68 -18.16
CA PRO A 564 -36.89 6.65 -19.22
C PRO A 564 -35.46 6.49 -19.78
N ASN A 565 -34.44 6.94 -19.05
CA ASN A 565 -33.08 7.11 -19.57
C ASN A 565 -32.14 5.96 -19.16
N PHE A 566 -31.19 5.69 -20.05
CA PHE A 566 -30.15 4.67 -19.87
C PHE A 566 -28.79 5.36 -19.86
N TYR A 567 -28.07 5.24 -18.76
CA TYR A 567 -26.76 5.87 -18.56
C TYR A 567 -25.69 4.79 -18.48
N LEU A 568 -24.56 5.03 -19.11
CA LEU A 568 -23.37 4.18 -19.06
C LEU A 568 -22.24 5.01 -18.45
N PHE A 569 -21.68 4.53 -17.35
CA PHE A 569 -20.53 5.14 -16.70
C PHE A 569 -19.28 4.31 -16.95
N ILE A 570 -18.22 4.95 -17.43
CA ILE A 570 -16.96 4.26 -17.73
C ILE A 570 -15.75 5.20 -17.67
N GLY A 571 -14.61 4.66 -17.24
CA GLY A 571 -13.34 5.36 -17.14
C GLY A 571 -12.25 4.78 -18.05
N SER A 572 -11.15 5.50 -18.19
CA SER A 572 -10.03 5.09 -19.05
C SER A 572 -8.65 5.53 -18.51
N HIS A 573 -7.59 5.09 -19.20
CA HIS A 573 -6.21 5.43 -18.86
C HIS A 573 -5.83 6.87 -19.21
N SER A 574 -6.65 7.59 -19.99
CA SER A 574 -6.47 9.02 -20.28
C SER A 574 -6.93 9.94 -19.13
N HIS A 575 -7.39 9.33 -18.04
CA HIS A 575 -8.00 9.96 -16.88
C HIS A 575 -9.42 10.49 -17.13
N LYS A 576 -10.02 10.16 -18.27
CA LYS A 576 -11.41 10.50 -18.56
C LYS A 576 -12.38 9.55 -17.87
N PHE A 577 -13.40 10.13 -17.26
CA PHE A 577 -14.60 9.45 -16.78
C PHE A 577 -15.83 10.04 -17.46
N LEU A 578 -16.62 9.20 -18.12
CA LEU A 578 -17.74 9.64 -18.95
C LEU A 578 -19.06 9.10 -18.40
N CYS A 579 -20.11 9.88 -18.63
CA CYS A 579 -21.48 9.41 -18.69
C CYS A 579 -21.95 9.44 -20.14
N VAL A 580 -22.39 8.28 -20.64
CA VAL A 580 -22.86 8.10 -22.02
C VAL A 580 -24.30 7.64 -21.98
N ASN A 581 -25.14 8.13 -22.88
CA ASN A 581 -26.46 7.58 -23.08
C ASN A 581 -26.34 6.19 -23.71
N ALA A 582 -26.63 5.13 -22.94
CA ALA A 582 -26.38 3.74 -23.34
C ALA A 582 -27.21 3.30 -24.56
N LYS A 583 -28.29 4.04 -24.90
CA LYS A 583 -29.10 3.75 -26.08
C LYS A 583 -28.46 4.28 -27.36
N SER A 584 -27.89 5.49 -27.31
CA SER A 584 -27.44 6.24 -28.50
C SER A 584 -25.92 6.38 -28.65
N GLY A 585 -25.15 6.14 -27.59
CA GLY A 585 -23.71 6.41 -27.57
C GLY A 585 -23.36 7.90 -27.41
N SER A 586 -24.35 8.77 -27.20
CA SER A 586 -24.09 10.21 -26.99
C SER A 586 -23.52 10.48 -25.61
N VAL A 587 -22.38 11.16 -25.55
CA VAL A 587 -21.75 11.60 -24.29
C VAL A 587 -22.64 12.67 -23.65
N GLN A 588 -23.12 12.40 -22.43
CA GLN A 588 -23.93 13.33 -21.64
C GLN A 588 -23.05 14.33 -20.91
N TRP A 589 -21.97 13.84 -20.31
CA TRP A 589 -20.93 14.67 -19.70
C TRP A 589 -19.61 13.88 -19.63
N GLU A 590 -18.52 14.63 -19.51
CA GLU A 590 -17.15 14.12 -19.37
C GLU A 590 -16.45 14.89 -18.25
N VAL A 591 -15.67 14.19 -17.43
CA VAL A 591 -14.77 14.80 -16.46
C VAL A 591 -13.39 14.16 -16.55
N LYS A 592 -12.35 14.99 -16.43
CA LYS A 592 -10.95 14.54 -16.37
C LYS A 592 -10.48 14.52 -14.92
N LEU A 593 -10.08 13.35 -14.44
CA LEU A 593 -9.61 13.12 -13.07
C LEU A 593 -8.07 13.12 -13.03
N GLU A 594 -7.48 13.01 -11.83
CA GLU A 594 -6.03 13.12 -11.66
C GLU A 594 -5.22 11.84 -11.96
N GLY A 595 -5.90 10.72 -12.24
CA GLY A 595 -5.25 9.44 -12.51
C GLY A 595 -6.08 8.53 -13.41
N ARG A 596 -5.45 7.44 -13.87
CA ARG A 596 -6.09 6.39 -14.67
C ARG A 596 -7.28 5.81 -13.92
N ILE A 597 -8.35 5.49 -14.64
CA ILE A 597 -9.56 4.91 -14.08
C ILE A 597 -9.73 3.52 -14.71
N GLU A 598 -9.40 2.50 -13.92
CA GLU A 598 -9.65 1.08 -14.24
C GLU A 598 -10.74 0.49 -13.35
N CYS A 599 -11.15 1.27 -12.34
CA CYS A 599 -12.18 0.93 -11.39
C CYS A 599 -13.56 1.06 -12.05
N SER A 600 -14.37 0.01 -11.97
CA SER A 600 -15.81 0.11 -12.28
C SER A 600 -16.47 1.05 -11.27
N ALA A 601 -17.37 1.90 -11.74
CA ALA A 601 -18.06 2.84 -10.88
C ALA A 601 -19.20 2.18 -10.07
N ALA A 602 -19.73 2.93 -9.10
CA ALA A 602 -20.94 2.61 -8.35
C ALA A 602 -21.87 3.83 -8.31
N VAL A 603 -23.16 3.64 -8.06
CA VAL A 603 -24.12 4.75 -7.90
C VAL A 603 -24.78 4.66 -6.54
N LEU A 604 -24.93 5.80 -5.88
CA LEU A 604 -25.66 5.91 -4.62
C LEU A 604 -27.14 5.53 -4.79
N ALA A 605 -27.76 5.11 -3.69
CA ALA A 605 -29.12 4.59 -3.70
C ALA A 605 -30.19 5.54 -4.24
N ASP A 606 -29.98 6.83 -4.05
CA ASP A 606 -30.86 7.90 -4.48
C ASP A 606 -30.55 8.42 -5.89
N PHE A 607 -29.59 7.81 -6.60
CA PHE A 607 -29.10 8.26 -7.91
C PHE A 607 -28.64 9.73 -7.91
N SER A 608 -28.17 10.23 -6.76
CA SER A 608 -27.63 11.60 -6.64
C SER A 608 -26.19 11.67 -7.11
N GLN A 609 -25.39 10.64 -6.83
CA GLN A 609 -23.96 10.64 -7.09
C GLN A 609 -23.45 9.30 -7.62
N VAL A 610 -22.41 9.39 -8.43
CA VAL A 610 -21.62 8.29 -8.98
C VAL A 610 -20.27 8.28 -8.27
N VAL A 611 -19.83 7.11 -7.83
CA VAL A 611 -18.60 6.92 -7.06
C VAL A 611 -17.60 6.13 -7.89
N VAL A 612 -16.37 6.62 -8.00
CA VAL A 612 -15.32 5.95 -8.78
C VAL A 612 -13.94 6.19 -8.19
N GLY A 613 -13.11 5.15 -8.16
CA GLY A 613 -11.71 5.21 -7.74
C GLY A 613 -10.74 5.49 -8.89
N CYS A 614 -9.54 5.98 -8.58
CA CYS A 614 -8.46 6.12 -9.57
C CYS A 614 -7.08 5.71 -9.05
N TYR A 615 -6.14 5.60 -9.97
CA TYR A 615 -4.74 5.23 -9.72
C TYR A 615 -3.95 6.18 -8.82
N LYS A 616 -4.43 7.40 -8.57
CA LYS A 616 -3.82 8.33 -7.60
C LYS A 616 -4.31 8.12 -6.16
N GLY A 617 -5.10 7.08 -5.93
CA GLY A 617 -5.69 6.80 -4.62
C GLY A 617 -6.83 7.73 -4.25
N LYS A 618 -7.48 8.35 -5.24
CA LYS A 618 -8.64 9.21 -5.01
C LYS A 618 -9.92 8.44 -5.31
N ILE A 619 -10.89 8.57 -4.41
CA ILE A 619 -12.27 8.12 -4.59
C ILE A 619 -13.12 9.38 -4.79
N TYR A 620 -13.68 9.52 -5.99
CA TYR A 620 -14.48 10.67 -6.39
C TYR A 620 -15.95 10.35 -6.22
N PHE A 621 -16.67 11.31 -5.66
CA PHE A 621 -18.12 11.34 -5.65
C PHE A 621 -18.55 12.46 -6.60
N LEU A 622 -19.20 12.09 -7.69
CA LEU A 622 -19.56 12.96 -8.79
C LEU A 622 -21.07 13.10 -8.85
N ASP A 623 -21.59 14.30 -9.11
CA ASP A 623 -23.01 14.50 -9.40
C ASP A 623 -23.44 13.63 -10.58
N PHE A 624 -24.52 12.87 -10.40
CA PHE A 624 -24.97 11.89 -11.39
C PHE A 624 -25.32 12.52 -12.74
N MET A 625 -25.94 13.71 -12.73
CA MET A 625 -26.49 14.35 -13.94
C MET A 625 -25.46 15.19 -14.68
N HIS A 626 -24.46 15.73 -13.99
CA HIS A 626 -23.55 16.74 -14.55
C HIS A 626 -22.07 16.36 -14.46
N GLY A 627 -21.70 15.33 -13.69
CA GLY A 627 -20.30 14.92 -13.51
C GLY A 627 -19.46 15.86 -12.64
N ASN A 628 -20.08 16.83 -11.97
CA ASN A 628 -19.39 17.76 -11.08
C ASN A 628 -18.87 17.03 -9.84
N ILE A 629 -17.65 17.32 -9.41
CA ILE A 629 -17.07 16.73 -8.20
C ILE A 629 -17.79 17.28 -6.96
N CYS A 630 -18.50 16.41 -6.24
CA CYS A 630 -19.20 16.71 -5.00
C CYS A 630 -18.30 16.55 -3.77
N TRP A 631 -17.49 15.49 -3.77
CA TRP A 631 -16.59 15.12 -2.68
C TRP A 631 -15.45 14.22 -3.21
N ILE A 632 -14.29 14.27 -2.56
CA ILE A 632 -13.13 13.42 -2.84
C ILE A 632 -12.63 12.86 -1.52
N PHE A 633 -12.37 11.56 -1.48
CA PHE A 633 -11.62 10.91 -0.42
C PHE A 633 -10.26 10.42 -0.93
N GLN A 634 -9.22 10.52 -0.11
CA GLN A 634 -7.85 10.14 -0.45
C GLN A 634 -7.41 8.93 0.39
N THR A 635 -7.07 7.83 -0.29
CA THR A 635 -6.37 6.67 0.28
C THR A 635 -4.85 6.84 0.13
N SER A 636 -4.06 5.94 0.71
CA SER A 636 -2.59 5.98 0.61
C SER A 636 -2.05 5.18 -0.58
N GLY A 637 -2.92 4.62 -1.44
CA GLY A 637 -2.54 3.75 -2.55
C GLY A 637 -3.61 3.73 -3.64
N GLU A 638 -3.29 3.16 -4.81
CA GLU A 638 -4.18 3.12 -5.98
C GLU A 638 -5.55 2.49 -5.64
N VAL A 639 -6.64 3.02 -6.22
CA VAL A 639 -7.99 2.45 -6.07
C VAL A 639 -8.43 1.86 -7.40
N LYS A 640 -8.39 0.52 -7.47
CA LYS A 640 -8.86 -0.29 -8.62
C LYS A 640 -10.11 -1.09 -8.28
N SER A 641 -10.26 -1.45 -7.01
CA SER A 641 -11.45 -2.11 -6.47
C SER A 641 -12.70 -1.27 -6.72
N GLN A 642 -13.76 -1.89 -7.26
CA GLN A 642 -15.06 -1.24 -7.42
C GLN A 642 -15.62 -0.87 -6.04
N PRO A 643 -16.08 0.38 -5.83
CA PRO A 643 -16.77 0.75 -4.60
C PRO A 643 -18.11 0.00 -4.49
N VAL A 644 -18.48 -0.39 -3.28
CA VAL A 644 -19.75 -1.06 -2.99
C VAL A 644 -20.61 -0.17 -2.11
N VAL A 645 -21.87 -0.01 -2.51
CA VAL A 645 -22.83 0.82 -1.77
C VAL A 645 -23.56 -0.02 -0.74
N ASP A 646 -23.35 0.28 0.54
CA ASP A 646 -24.14 -0.24 1.66
C ASP A 646 -25.32 0.71 1.90
N VAL A 647 -26.46 0.36 1.32
CA VAL A 647 -27.68 1.19 1.34
C VAL A 647 -28.23 1.32 2.76
N ARG A 648 -28.25 0.22 3.52
CA ARG A 648 -28.80 0.18 4.88
C ARG A 648 -28.03 1.08 5.83
N ARG A 649 -26.71 1.15 5.68
CA ARG A 649 -25.82 1.90 6.59
C ARG A 649 -25.39 3.24 6.04
N GLN A 650 -25.74 3.53 4.80
CA GLN A 650 -25.33 4.75 4.09
C GLN A 650 -23.80 4.86 3.99
N LEU A 651 -23.14 3.74 3.71
CA LEU A 651 -21.68 3.66 3.55
C LEU A 651 -21.28 3.27 2.13
N ILE A 652 -20.07 3.65 1.74
CA ILE A 652 -19.34 3.09 0.61
C ILE A 652 -18.17 2.26 1.14
N TRP A 653 -18.10 1.00 0.74
CA TRP A 653 -16.96 0.13 0.99
C TRP A 653 -16.02 0.15 -0.22
N CYS A 654 -14.73 0.35 -0.01
CA CYS A 654 -13.77 0.40 -1.11
C CYS A 654 -12.41 -0.14 -0.70
N GLY A 655 -11.88 -1.06 -1.51
CA GLY A 655 -10.52 -1.56 -1.36
C GLY A 655 -9.47 -0.63 -1.98
N SER A 656 -8.24 -0.69 -1.49
CA SER A 656 -7.13 0.09 -1.99
C SER A 656 -5.82 -0.71 -2.00
N HIS A 657 -4.87 -0.29 -2.84
CA HIS A 657 -3.55 -0.89 -2.96
C HIS A 657 -2.59 -0.51 -1.83
N ASP A 658 -3.01 0.34 -0.90
CA ASP A 658 -2.33 0.54 0.39
C ASP A 658 -2.68 -0.55 1.42
N HIS A 659 -3.23 -1.67 0.95
CA HIS A 659 -3.58 -2.84 1.74
C HIS A 659 -4.77 -2.65 2.69
N ASN A 660 -5.56 -1.59 2.51
CA ASN A 660 -6.68 -1.29 3.39
C ASN A 660 -8.03 -1.30 2.67
N LEU A 661 -9.04 -1.79 3.40
CA LEU A 661 -10.45 -1.61 3.11
C LEU A 661 -10.97 -0.38 3.87
N TYR A 662 -11.68 0.51 3.17
CA TYR A 662 -12.25 1.74 3.72
C TYR A 662 -13.78 1.64 3.74
N ALA A 663 -14.40 2.16 4.81
CA ALA A 663 -15.84 2.46 4.83
C ALA A 663 -16.04 3.98 4.93
N LEU A 664 -16.70 4.53 3.93
CA LEU A 664 -16.91 5.96 3.76
C LEU A 664 -18.37 6.30 4.00
N ASP A 665 -18.64 7.18 4.96
CA ASP A 665 -19.95 7.78 5.15
C ASP A 665 -20.12 8.90 4.12
N TYR A 666 -20.89 8.63 3.08
CA TYR A 666 -21.09 9.56 1.97
C TYR A 666 -22.03 10.71 2.31
N LYS A 667 -22.77 10.62 3.41
CA LYS A 667 -23.65 11.70 3.88
C LYS A 667 -22.85 12.71 4.69
N ASN A 668 -22.00 12.23 5.59
CA ASN A 668 -21.14 13.05 6.45
C ASN A 668 -19.77 13.36 5.82
N ARG A 669 -19.46 12.77 4.66
CA ARG A 669 -18.24 12.99 3.87
C ARG A 669 -16.97 12.69 4.65
N CYS A 670 -16.96 11.57 5.35
CA CYS A 670 -15.82 11.12 6.14
C CYS A 670 -15.60 9.61 6.03
N CYS A 671 -14.39 9.17 6.38
CA CYS A 671 -14.10 7.75 6.58
C CYS A 671 -14.43 7.38 8.02
N VAL A 672 -15.26 6.36 8.20
CA VAL A 672 -15.71 5.90 9.53
C VAL A 672 -15.06 4.59 9.96
N TYR A 673 -14.46 3.87 9.01
CA TYR A 673 -13.79 2.59 9.30
C TYR A 673 -12.66 2.32 8.30
N LYS A 674 -11.57 1.74 8.80
CA LYS A 674 -10.41 1.32 8.01
C LYS A 674 -9.91 -0.01 8.56
N LEU A 675 -9.71 -0.99 7.68
CA LEU A 675 -9.19 -2.31 8.03
C LEU A 675 -7.99 -2.67 7.16
N SER A 676 -6.90 -3.12 7.80
CA SER A 676 -5.74 -3.68 7.09
C SER A 676 -5.99 -5.12 6.69
N CYS A 677 -5.84 -5.42 5.40
CA CYS A 677 -6.11 -6.73 4.79
C CYS A 677 -4.82 -7.47 4.38
N GLY A 678 -3.64 -7.02 4.83
CA GLY A 678 -2.35 -7.69 4.61
C GLY A 678 -1.80 -7.69 3.17
N GLY A 679 -2.60 -7.25 2.21
CA GLY A 679 -2.23 -7.17 0.80
C GLY A 679 -3.14 -6.21 0.05
N SER A 680 -2.76 -5.85 -1.18
CA SER A 680 -3.54 -4.93 -2.03
C SER A 680 -4.91 -5.50 -2.34
N ILE A 681 -5.92 -4.64 -2.40
CA ILE A 681 -7.29 -5.07 -2.71
C ILE A 681 -7.62 -4.67 -4.15
N PHE A 682 -7.62 -5.66 -5.04
CA PHE A 682 -7.99 -5.50 -6.45
C PHE A 682 -9.49 -5.72 -6.68
N GLY A 683 -10.02 -6.80 -6.12
CA GLY A 683 -11.44 -7.17 -6.23
C GLY A 683 -12.33 -6.22 -5.42
N SER A 684 -13.59 -6.09 -5.86
CA SER A 684 -14.64 -5.48 -5.06
C SER A 684 -14.85 -6.31 -3.78
N PRO A 685 -15.04 -5.70 -2.60
CA PRO A 685 -15.64 -6.42 -1.49
C PRO A 685 -17.07 -6.85 -1.84
N VAL A 686 -17.67 -7.73 -1.05
CA VAL A 686 -19.04 -8.20 -1.28
C VAL A 686 -19.83 -8.22 0.03
N ILE A 687 -21.05 -7.67 0.00
CA ILE A 687 -21.94 -7.57 1.15
C ILE A 687 -22.90 -8.76 1.14
N ASP A 688 -22.90 -9.54 2.22
CA ASP A 688 -23.98 -10.45 2.55
C ASP A 688 -25.04 -9.69 3.35
N GLU A 689 -26.09 -9.32 2.64
CA GLU A 689 -27.23 -8.63 3.20
C GLU A 689 -28.04 -9.50 4.19
N VAL A 690 -28.08 -10.82 3.99
CA VAL A 690 -28.88 -11.73 4.82
C VAL A 690 -28.22 -11.94 6.18
N HIS A 691 -26.90 -12.09 6.18
CA HIS A 691 -26.12 -12.38 7.39
C HIS A 691 -25.41 -11.15 7.98
N ASP A 692 -25.60 -9.97 7.38
CA ASP A 692 -24.94 -8.72 7.76
C ASP A 692 -23.41 -8.89 7.90
N ALA A 693 -22.83 -9.53 6.88
CA ALA A 693 -21.40 -9.76 6.75
C ALA A 693 -20.84 -9.07 5.49
N LEU A 694 -19.56 -8.72 5.53
CA LEU A 694 -18.81 -8.19 4.40
C LEU A 694 -17.56 -9.05 4.20
N TYR A 695 -17.35 -9.50 2.97
CA TYR A 695 -16.18 -10.29 2.60
C TYR A 695 -15.25 -9.50 1.70
N VAL A 696 -13.95 -9.57 1.97
CA VAL A 696 -12.91 -8.92 1.18
C VAL A 696 -11.72 -9.85 1.04
N ALA A 697 -11.13 -9.90 -0.15
CA ALA A 697 -9.94 -10.67 -0.44
C ALA A 697 -8.81 -9.76 -0.90
N SER A 698 -7.56 -10.15 -0.61
CA SER A 698 -6.38 -9.39 -0.94
C SER A 698 -5.34 -10.19 -1.74
N THR A 699 -4.36 -9.49 -2.31
CA THR A 699 -3.26 -10.12 -3.05
C THR A 699 -2.29 -10.91 -2.18
N SER A 700 -2.35 -10.80 -0.85
CA SER A 700 -1.57 -11.69 0.03
C SER A 700 -2.20 -13.08 0.13
N GLY A 701 -3.38 -13.29 -0.46
CA GLY A 701 -4.19 -14.48 -0.28
C GLY A 701 -5.01 -14.48 1.01
N ARG A 702 -5.16 -13.32 1.66
CA ARG A 702 -6.00 -13.18 2.85
C ARG A 702 -7.45 -12.93 2.45
N MET A 703 -8.36 -13.76 2.94
CA MET A 703 -9.81 -13.51 2.93
C MET A 703 -10.24 -13.07 4.33
N THR A 704 -10.98 -11.98 4.42
CA THR A 704 -11.49 -11.44 5.69
C THR A 704 -12.99 -11.28 5.63
N ALA A 705 -13.68 -11.81 6.64
CA ALA A 705 -15.09 -11.60 6.87
C ALA A 705 -15.30 -10.63 8.03
N ILE A 706 -16.17 -9.66 7.86
CA ILE A 706 -16.42 -8.57 8.82
C ILE A 706 -17.92 -8.53 9.11
N SER A 707 -18.28 -8.47 10.38
CA SER A 707 -19.66 -8.18 10.77
C SER A 707 -19.91 -6.70 10.57
N ILE A 708 -20.88 -6.39 9.71
CA ILE A 708 -21.29 -5.01 9.46
C ILE A 708 -22.47 -4.60 10.35
N MET A 709 -22.97 -5.45 11.24
CA MET A 709 -24.15 -5.17 12.08
C MET A 709 -24.15 -3.81 12.79
N ILE A 710 -23.13 -3.54 13.60
CA ILE A 710 -23.03 -2.35 14.45
C ILE A 710 -21.58 -1.86 14.46
N LEU A 711 -21.37 -0.55 14.53
CA LEU A 711 -20.05 0.07 14.69
C LEU A 711 -19.53 -0.07 16.15
N PRO A 712 -18.22 -0.33 16.37
CA PRO A 712 -17.21 -0.61 15.36
C PRO A 712 -17.41 -1.99 14.72
N PHE A 713 -17.15 -2.09 13.42
CA PHE A 713 -17.28 -3.35 12.70
C PHE A 713 -16.20 -4.33 13.15
N ASN A 714 -16.61 -5.56 13.45
CA ASN A 714 -15.74 -6.58 14.01
C ASN A 714 -15.38 -7.63 12.97
N SER A 715 -14.12 -8.08 12.96
CA SER A 715 -13.73 -9.24 12.17
C SER A 715 -14.47 -10.49 12.67
N LEU A 716 -15.20 -11.17 11.78
CA LEU A 716 -15.81 -12.47 12.05
C LEU A 716 -14.75 -13.57 12.01
N TRP A 717 -13.99 -13.60 10.93
CA TRP A 717 -12.88 -14.53 10.74
C TRP A 717 -11.92 -14.01 9.67
N LEU A 718 -10.71 -14.56 9.69
CA LEU A 718 -9.66 -14.32 8.73
C LEU A 718 -9.12 -15.67 8.27
N LYS A 719 -9.01 -15.86 6.96
CA LYS A 719 -8.51 -17.08 6.34
C LYS A 719 -7.35 -16.75 5.42
N GLU A 720 -6.17 -17.31 5.73
CA GLU A 720 -5.03 -17.27 4.82
C GLU A 720 -5.15 -18.41 3.81
N LEU A 721 -5.14 -18.04 2.53
CA LEU A 721 -5.20 -18.96 1.39
C LEU A 721 -3.84 -19.12 0.71
N GLU A 722 -2.85 -18.31 1.11
CA GLU A 722 -1.45 -18.31 0.63
C GLU A 722 -1.27 -18.06 -0.87
N VAL A 723 -2.36 -17.84 -1.60
CA VAL A 723 -2.37 -17.58 -3.04
C VAL A 723 -3.10 -16.27 -3.31
N PRO A 724 -2.54 -15.36 -4.12
CA PRO A 724 -3.16 -14.07 -4.42
C PRO A 724 -4.59 -14.20 -4.97
N VAL A 725 -5.45 -13.27 -4.54
CA VAL A 725 -6.82 -13.10 -5.07
C VAL A 725 -6.93 -11.75 -5.75
N PHE A 726 -7.20 -11.75 -7.06
CA PHE A 726 -7.43 -10.52 -7.85
C PHE A 726 -8.92 -10.28 -8.12
N GLY A 727 -9.67 -11.36 -8.36
CA GLY A 727 -11.09 -11.31 -8.66
C GLY A 727 -11.93 -10.87 -7.47
N SER A 728 -13.12 -10.32 -7.75
CA SER A 728 -14.10 -10.05 -6.69
C SER A 728 -14.69 -11.37 -6.18
N PRO A 729 -14.80 -11.58 -4.86
CA PRO A 729 -15.53 -12.72 -4.31
C PRO A 729 -17.02 -12.65 -4.71
N ALA A 730 -17.68 -13.81 -4.74
CA ALA A 730 -19.11 -13.91 -5.02
C ALA A 730 -19.83 -14.61 -3.87
N ILE A 731 -21.08 -14.24 -3.58
CA ILE A 731 -21.87 -14.86 -2.52
C ILE A 731 -22.94 -15.75 -3.13
N ASP A 732 -23.00 -16.99 -2.67
CA ASP A 732 -24.17 -17.85 -2.83
C ASP A 732 -25.25 -17.41 -1.83
N SER A 733 -26.22 -16.62 -2.29
CA SER A 733 -27.28 -16.07 -1.44
C SER A 733 -28.18 -17.12 -0.80
N LEU A 734 -28.21 -18.36 -1.32
CA LEU A 734 -29.03 -19.44 -0.75
C LEU A 734 -28.37 -20.04 0.48
N ASN A 735 -27.06 -20.30 0.42
CA ASN A 735 -26.32 -20.97 1.49
C ASN A 735 -25.47 -20.03 2.36
N GLY A 736 -25.28 -18.78 1.94
CA GLY A 736 -24.39 -17.82 2.59
C GLY A 736 -22.89 -18.14 2.40
N ASN A 737 -22.55 -19.01 1.45
CA ASN A 737 -21.17 -19.37 1.16
C ASN A 737 -20.52 -18.29 0.28
N VAL A 738 -19.26 -17.96 0.55
CA VAL A 738 -18.47 -17.06 -0.29
C VAL A 738 -17.53 -17.85 -1.19
N ILE A 739 -17.62 -17.58 -2.49
CA ILE A 739 -16.81 -18.19 -3.53
C ILE A 739 -15.65 -17.26 -3.88
N CYS A 740 -14.45 -17.82 -3.88
CA CYS A 740 -13.21 -17.11 -4.15
C CYS A 740 -12.39 -17.82 -5.22
N CYS A 741 -11.79 -17.04 -6.12
CA CYS A 741 -10.94 -17.52 -7.20
C CYS A 741 -9.49 -17.12 -6.95
N LEU A 742 -8.59 -18.10 -6.94
CA LEU A 742 -7.17 -17.95 -6.65
C LEU A 742 -6.37 -17.96 -7.95
N VAL A 743 -5.27 -17.19 -7.99
CA VAL A 743 -4.44 -17.03 -9.20
C VAL A 743 -3.82 -18.34 -9.67
N ASP A 744 -3.59 -19.31 -8.79
CA ASP A 744 -3.02 -20.62 -9.14
C ASP A 744 -4.03 -21.58 -9.82
N GLY A 745 -5.25 -21.10 -10.07
CA GLY A 745 -6.31 -21.85 -10.76
C GLY A 745 -7.30 -22.53 -9.83
N HIS A 746 -7.16 -22.38 -8.51
CA HIS A 746 -8.14 -22.92 -7.56
C HIS A 746 -9.37 -22.04 -7.40
N VAL A 747 -10.51 -22.68 -7.24
CA VAL A 747 -11.78 -22.08 -6.82
C VAL A 747 -12.17 -22.71 -5.50
N ILE A 748 -12.50 -21.89 -4.52
CA ILE A 748 -12.90 -22.36 -3.20
C ILE A 748 -14.25 -21.77 -2.83
N SER A 749 -15.04 -22.55 -2.09
CA SER A 749 -16.22 -22.08 -1.39
C SER A 749 -15.95 -22.12 0.11
N LEU A 750 -16.20 -21.01 0.79
CA LEU A 750 -16.05 -20.87 2.23
C LEU A 750 -17.41 -20.67 2.87
N ASP A 751 -17.69 -21.38 3.96
CA ASP A 751 -18.90 -21.15 4.75
C ASP A 751 -18.79 -19.89 5.61
N SER A 752 -19.85 -19.61 6.37
CA SER A 752 -19.93 -18.47 7.28
C SER A 752 -18.89 -18.51 8.42
N SER A 753 -18.20 -19.64 8.65
CA SER A 753 -17.09 -19.78 9.61
C SER A 753 -15.71 -19.60 8.98
N GLY A 754 -15.62 -19.49 7.65
CA GLY A 754 -14.37 -19.46 6.91
C GLY A 754 -13.77 -20.85 6.64
N SER A 755 -14.56 -21.91 6.83
CA SER A 755 -14.16 -23.27 6.52
C SER A 755 -14.40 -23.58 5.05
N ILE A 756 -13.48 -24.31 4.42
CA ILE A 756 -13.62 -24.71 3.01
C ILE A 756 -14.69 -25.79 2.90
N VAL A 757 -15.78 -25.48 2.21
CA VAL A 757 -16.87 -26.43 1.90
C VAL A 757 -16.45 -27.35 0.75
N TRP A 758 -15.91 -26.75 -0.32
CA TRP A 758 -15.39 -27.47 -1.47
C TRP A 758 -14.29 -26.68 -2.16
N LYS A 759 -13.47 -27.38 -2.94
CA LYS A 759 -12.36 -26.82 -3.72
C LYS A 759 -12.32 -27.49 -5.10
N TYR A 760 -12.21 -26.68 -6.14
CA TYR A 760 -12.06 -27.12 -7.53
C TYR A 760 -10.77 -26.53 -8.13
N ARG A 761 -10.13 -27.23 -9.08
CA ARG A 761 -8.94 -26.75 -9.76
C ARG A 761 -9.19 -26.69 -11.27
N THR A 762 -9.10 -25.49 -11.83
CA THR A 762 -9.12 -25.28 -13.29
C THR A 762 -7.76 -25.61 -13.90
N ALA A 763 -7.70 -25.77 -15.22
CA ALA A 763 -6.45 -26.10 -15.92
C ALA A 763 -5.52 -24.90 -16.17
N GLY A 764 -5.88 -23.69 -15.72
CA GLY A 764 -5.07 -22.49 -15.86
C GLY A 764 -5.33 -21.44 -14.77
N PRO A 765 -4.55 -20.36 -14.69
CA PRO A 765 -4.68 -19.36 -13.64
C PRO A 765 -5.97 -18.55 -13.79
N ILE A 766 -6.53 -18.09 -12.67
CA ILE A 766 -7.78 -17.31 -12.63
C ILE A 766 -7.51 -15.90 -12.13
N PHE A 767 -7.85 -14.89 -12.94
CA PHE A 767 -7.78 -13.47 -12.57
C PHE A 767 -9.17 -12.84 -12.41
N ALA A 768 -10.15 -13.43 -13.09
CA ALA A 768 -11.55 -13.06 -13.03
C ALA A 768 -12.16 -13.47 -11.69
N GLY A 769 -13.10 -12.68 -11.15
CA GLY A 769 -13.95 -13.15 -10.05
C GLY A 769 -14.95 -14.21 -10.54
N ALA A 770 -15.62 -14.87 -9.61
CA ALA A 770 -16.74 -15.77 -9.88
C ALA A 770 -18.00 -15.02 -10.35
N CYS A 771 -18.77 -15.59 -11.29
CA CYS A 771 -20.05 -15.04 -11.75
C CYS A 771 -21.19 -15.96 -11.31
N ILE A 772 -22.07 -15.44 -10.45
CA ILE A 772 -23.32 -16.08 -10.01
C ILE A 772 -24.47 -15.25 -10.56
N SER A 773 -25.48 -15.89 -11.12
CA SER A 773 -26.63 -15.22 -11.71
C SER A 773 -27.94 -15.89 -11.29
N ALA A 774 -28.98 -15.09 -11.08
CA ALA A 774 -30.32 -15.61 -10.78
C ALA A 774 -30.92 -16.39 -11.96
N ALA A 775 -30.41 -16.16 -13.18
CA ALA A 775 -30.79 -16.93 -14.37
C ALA A 775 -30.19 -18.34 -14.39
N LEU A 776 -29.13 -18.60 -13.63
CA LEU A 776 -28.45 -19.90 -13.49
C LEU A 776 -28.33 -20.27 -11.99
N PRO A 777 -29.45 -20.55 -11.29
CA PRO A 777 -29.53 -20.50 -9.83
C PRO A 777 -28.70 -21.56 -9.08
N SER A 778 -28.18 -22.58 -9.77
CA SER A 778 -27.36 -23.65 -9.18
C SER A 778 -25.91 -23.65 -9.68
N GLN A 779 -25.50 -22.63 -10.44
CA GLN A 779 -24.23 -22.62 -11.16
C GLN A 779 -23.40 -21.40 -10.79
N VAL A 780 -22.08 -21.61 -10.67
CA VAL A 780 -21.09 -20.54 -10.66
C VAL A 780 -20.20 -20.66 -11.88
N LEU A 781 -20.04 -19.55 -12.60
CA LEU A 781 -19.20 -19.47 -13.80
C LEU A 781 -17.82 -18.93 -13.44
N ILE A 782 -16.79 -19.62 -13.88
CA ILE A 782 -15.38 -19.32 -13.63
C ILE A 782 -14.65 -19.21 -14.96
N CYS A 783 -14.02 -18.06 -15.21
CA CYS A 783 -13.21 -17.83 -16.41
C CYS A 783 -11.73 -18.01 -16.10
N SER A 784 -11.03 -18.84 -16.87
CA SER A 784 -9.61 -19.10 -16.68
C SER A 784 -8.78 -18.62 -17.88
N ARG A 785 -7.52 -18.28 -17.62
CA ARG A 785 -6.58 -17.79 -18.63
C ARG A 785 -6.19 -18.86 -19.66
N ASN A 786 -6.53 -20.13 -19.44
CA ASN A 786 -6.40 -21.18 -20.46
C ASN A 786 -7.45 -21.09 -21.58
N GLY A 787 -8.38 -20.14 -21.48
CA GLY A 787 -9.46 -19.92 -22.44
C GLY A 787 -10.71 -20.76 -22.21
N SER A 788 -10.77 -21.49 -21.10
CA SER A 788 -11.96 -22.22 -20.69
C SER A 788 -12.83 -21.43 -19.72
N ILE A 789 -14.14 -21.59 -19.87
CA ILE A 789 -15.16 -21.20 -18.92
C ILE A 789 -15.68 -22.48 -18.27
N TYR A 790 -15.61 -22.52 -16.94
CA TYR A 790 -16.09 -23.63 -16.13
C TYR A 790 -17.40 -23.24 -15.47
N SER A 791 -18.38 -24.14 -15.51
CA SER A 791 -19.57 -24.04 -14.68
C SER A 791 -19.51 -25.10 -13.60
N LEU A 792 -19.50 -24.66 -12.34
CA LEU A 792 -19.50 -25.53 -11.17
C LEU A 792 -20.85 -25.48 -10.46
N GLU A 793 -21.27 -26.61 -9.89
CA GLU A 793 -22.42 -26.65 -8.99
C GLU A 793 -22.11 -25.87 -7.70
N LEU A 794 -22.97 -24.92 -7.31
CA LEU A 794 -22.75 -24.06 -6.14
C LEU A 794 -22.57 -24.83 -4.83
N GLU A 795 -23.32 -25.92 -4.64
CA GLU A 795 -23.36 -26.65 -3.37
C GLU A 795 -22.12 -27.52 -3.14
N LYS A 796 -21.66 -28.23 -4.18
CA LYS A 796 -20.58 -29.24 -4.06
C LYS A 796 -19.31 -28.91 -4.83
N GLY A 797 -19.33 -27.91 -5.71
CA GLY A 797 -18.21 -27.60 -6.58
C GLY A 797 -17.97 -28.62 -7.69
N GLU A 798 -18.96 -29.45 -8.02
CA GLU A 798 -18.88 -30.43 -9.10
C GLU A 798 -18.90 -29.72 -10.46
N LEU A 799 -18.04 -30.15 -11.40
CA LEU A 799 -18.04 -29.61 -12.76
C LEU A 799 -19.31 -30.02 -13.50
N LEU A 800 -20.11 -29.04 -13.89
CA LEU A 800 -21.33 -29.24 -14.67
C LEU A 800 -21.02 -29.25 -16.18
N TRP A 801 -20.20 -28.31 -16.63
CA TRP A 801 -19.71 -28.22 -18.00
C TRP A 801 -18.47 -27.32 -18.09
N GLU A 802 -17.69 -27.52 -19.15
CA GLU A 802 -16.56 -26.69 -19.54
C GLU A 802 -16.71 -26.32 -21.02
N TYR A 803 -16.45 -25.06 -21.35
CA TYR A 803 -16.41 -24.60 -22.75
C TYR A 803 -15.15 -23.78 -22.99
N ASN A 804 -14.34 -24.17 -23.98
CA ASN A 804 -13.14 -23.45 -24.36
C ASN A 804 -13.41 -22.54 -25.55
N ILE A 805 -13.19 -21.23 -25.39
CA ILE A 805 -13.44 -20.23 -26.44
C ILE A 805 -12.23 -20.02 -27.37
N GLY A 806 -11.12 -20.72 -27.12
CA GLY A 806 -9.88 -20.68 -27.91
C GLY A 806 -8.84 -19.65 -27.47
N ASP A 807 -9.21 -18.68 -26.63
CA ASP A 807 -8.38 -17.53 -26.27
C ASP A 807 -8.35 -17.28 -24.76
N PRO A 808 -7.23 -16.79 -24.18
CA PRO A 808 -7.11 -16.52 -22.75
C PRO A 808 -8.19 -15.58 -22.21
N ILE A 809 -8.76 -15.88 -21.05
CA ILE A 809 -9.79 -15.03 -20.41
C ILE A 809 -9.27 -14.47 -19.08
N THR A 810 -9.28 -13.15 -18.92
CA THR A 810 -8.97 -12.46 -17.65
C THR A 810 -10.16 -11.70 -17.09
N ALA A 811 -11.17 -11.43 -17.91
CA ALA A 811 -12.41 -10.79 -17.53
C ALA A 811 -13.43 -11.82 -17.02
N SER A 812 -14.37 -11.39 -16.19
CA SER A 812 -15.44 -12.28 -15.75
C SER A 812 -16.55 -12.38 -16.79
N ALA A 813 -17.20 -13.54 -16.85
CA ALA A 813 -18.42 -13.72 -17.63
C ALA A 813 -19.56 -12.84 -17.09
N TYR A 814 -20.55 -12.58 -17.95
CA TYR A 814 -21.80 -11.93 -17.59
C TYR A 814 -22.97 -12.74 -18.14
N VAL A 815 -24.02 -12.97 -17.35
CA VAL A 815 -25.23 -13.69 -17.77
C VAL A 815 -26.35 -12.68 -18.00
N ASP A 816 -26.96 -12.69 -19.20
CA ASP A 816 -28.13 -11.84 -19.45
C ASP A 816 -29.36 -12.43 -18.73
N GLU A 817 -29.79 -11.77 -17.67
CA GLU A 817 -30.95 -12.17 -16.89
C GLU A 817 -32.28 -11.68 -17.47
N HIS A 818 -32.21 -10.74 -18.42
CA HIS A 818 -33.39 -10.10 -18.98
C HIS A 818 -33.79 -10.72 -20.32
N LEU A 819 -32.89 -11.41 -21.01
CA LEU A 819 -33.15 -12.07 -22.28
C LEU A 819 -33.23 -13.60 -22.14
N ARG A 820 -34.40 -14.17 -22.45
CA ARG A 820 -34.65 -15.61 -22.52
C ARG A 820 -34.82 -16.02 -23.98
N LEU A 821 -34.10 -17.05 -24.41
CA LEU A 821 -34.30 -17.67 -25.71
C LEU A 821 -35.23 -18.87 -25.57
N ILE A 822 -36.33 -18.89 -26.34
CA ILE A 822 -37.28 -20.01 -26.36
C ILE A 822 -36.95 -20.90 -27.54
N SER A 823 -36.48 -22.12 -27.28
CA SER A 823 -36.31 -23.17 -28.29
C SER A 823 -37.43 -24.21 -28.21
N ASP A 824 -38.16 -24.36 -29.32
CA ASP A 824 -39.28 -25.28 -29.55
C ASP A 824 -40.45 -25.20 -28.53
N PRO A 825 -41.62 -25.77 -28.85
CA PRO A 825 -42.81 -25.70 -27.98
C PRO A 825 -42.68 -26.46 -26.65
N SER A 826 -41.60 -27.23 -26.44
CA SER A 826 -41.36 -28.07 -25.25
C SER A 826 -40.74 -27.35 -24.06
N CYS A 827 -40.65 -26.01 -24.08
CA CYS A 827 -40.31 -25.14 -22.95
C CYS A 827 -38.83 -25.01 -22.53
N SER A 828 -37.86 -25.49 -23.32
CA SER A 828 -36.43 -25.24 -23.01
C SER A 828 -36.11 -23.74 -23.00
N SER A 829 -35.53 -23.28 -21.89
CA SER A 829 -35.26 -21.85 -21.66
C SER A 829 -33.78 -21.56 -21.69
N ASP A 830 -33.29 -21.25 -22.87
CA ASP A 830 -31.87 -21.00 -23.04
C ASP A 830 -31.49 -19.62 -22.48
N ARG A 831 -30.29 -19.55 -21.92
CA ARG A 831 -29.67 -18.31 -21.43
C ARG A 831 -28.42 -17.99 -22.24
N LEU A 832 -28.10 -16.70 -22.34
CA LEU A 832 -26.90 -16.21 -22.97
C LEU A 832 -25.87 -15.78 -21.92
N ILE A 833 -24.65 -16.28 -22.10
CA ILE A 833 -23.48 -15.93 -21.30
C ILE A 833 -22.54 -15.17 -22.22
N CYS A 834 -22.20 -13.93 -21.86
CA CYS A 834 -21.23 -13.10 -22.54
C CYS A 834 -19.86 -13.24 -21.89
N VAL A 835 -18.84 -13.52 -22.72
CA VAL A 835 -17.45 -13.62 -22.28
C VAL A 835 -16.56 -12.86 -23.25
N CYS A 836 -15.63 -12.09 -22.69
CA CYS A 836 -14.61 -11.39 -23.47
C CYS A 836 -13.26 -12.08 -23.29
N SER A 837 -12.60 -12.43 -24.39
CA SER A 837 -11.22 -12.89 -24.35
C SER A 837 -10.25 -11.71 -24.22
N SER A 838 -9.08 -12.00 -23.68
CA SER A 838 -8.00 -11.02 -23.52
C SER A 838 -7.46 -10.56 -24.88
N SER A 839 -7.68 -11.32 -25.95
CA SER A 839 -7.25 -11.02 -27.34
C SER A 839 -8.23 -10.15 -28.12
N GLY A 840 -9.37 -9.75 -27.52
CA GLY A 840 -10.34 -8.85 -28.17
C GLY A 840 -11.63 -9.52 -28.67
N SER A 841 -11.83 -10.82 -28.43
CA SER A 841 -13.00 -11.56 -28.89
C SER A 841 -14.16 -11.43 -27.89
N VAL A 842 -15.33 -10.97 -28.34
CA VAL A 842 -16.59 -11.01 -27.58
C VAL A 842 -17.39 -12.22 -28.03
N CYS A 843 -17.62 -13.17 -27.12
CA CYS A 843 -18.26 -14.45 -27.39
C CYS A 843 -19.56 -14.59 -26.57
N LEU A 844 -20.64 -15.02 -27.23
CA LEU A 844 -21.89 -15.39 -26.60
C LEU A 844 -22.04 -16.90 -26.61
N LEU A 845 -22.18 -17.49 -25.43
CA LEU A 845 -22.53 -18.89 -25.25
C LEU A 845 -24.01 -19.02 -24.93
N ARG A 846 -24.66 -19.99 -25.56
CA ARG A 846 -26.05 -20.39 -25.29
C ARG A 846 -26.04 -21.66 -24.45
N VAL A 847 -26.77 -21.64 -23.34
CA VAL A 847 -26.82 -22.74 -22.36
C VAL A 847 -28.26 -23.17 -22.07
N ASN A 848 -28.52 -24.48 -22.04
CA ASN A 848 -29.81 -25.04 -21.60
C ASN A 848 -29.91 -25.11 -20.07
N LEU A 849 -31.10 -24.83 -19.55
CA LEU A 849 -31.45 -24.98 -18.13
C LEU A 849 -32.20 -26.28 -17.77
N GLU A 850 -32.82 -26.97 -18.73
CA GLU A 850 -33.66 -28.15 -18.44
C GLU A 850 -32.83 -29.44 -18.36
N ILE A 851 -32.59 -29.93 -17.13
CA ILE A 851 -32.18 -31.30 -16.84
C ILE A 851 -33.33 -32.00 -16.14
N ASN A 852 -33.95 -32.97 -16.81
CA ASN A 852 -34.65 -34.05 -16.11
C ASN A 852 -33.59 -34.96 -15.48
N ARG A 853 -33.50 -34.97 -14.15
CA ARG A 853 -32.56 -35.79 -13.36
C ARG A 853 -32.64 -37.30 -13.65
N GLU A 854 -33.63 -37.78 -14.40
CA GLU A 854 -33.80 -39.19 -14.79
C GLU A 854 -33.08 -39.58 -16.11
N MET A 855 -32.56 -38.63 -16.89
CA MET A 855 -31.76 -38.90 -18.11
C MET A 855 -30.31 -38.46 -17.94
N SER A 856 -29.61 -39.08 -16.99
CA SER A 856 -28.20 -38.84 -16.64
C SER A 856 -27.19 -39.39 -17.66
N GLN A 857 -27.40 -39.14 -18.97
CA GLN A 857 -26.42 -39.47 -20.02
C GLN A 857 -26.27 -38.43 -21.14
N LEU A 858 -27.04 -37.33 -21.18
CA LEU A 858 -26.77 -36.21 -22.10
C LEU A 858 -26.40 -34.98 -21.29
N GLY A 859 -25.12 -34.58 -21.38
CA GLY A 859 -24.55 -33.43 -20.70
C GLY A 859 -25.21 -32.10 -21.10
N ILE A 860 -24.88 -31.04 -20.35
CA ILE A 860 -25.36 -29.69 -20.64
C ILE A 860 -24.85 -29.26 -22.02
N ASP A 861 -25.79 -29.00 -22.94
CA ASP A 861 -25.51 -28.57 -24.30
C ASP A 861 -25.19 -27.06 -24.30
N VAL A 862 -23.89 -26.75 -24.30
CA VAL A 862 -23.34 -25.40 -24.42
C VAL A 862 -22.84 -25.19 -25.84
N GLN A 863 -23.32 -24.14 -26.50
CA GLN A 863 -22.94 -23.82 -27.88
C GLN A 863 -22.56 -22.35 -28.01
N GLU A 864 -21.56 -22.06 -28.85
CA GLU A 864 -21.30 -20.69 -29.27
C GLU A 864 -22.46 -20.18 -30.13
N PHE A 865 -23.14 -19.16 -29.62
CA PHE A 865 -24.27 -18.51 -30.27
C PHE A 865 -23.82 -17.45 -31.25
N ALA A 866 -22.85 -16.62 -30.88
CA ALA A 866 -22.30 -15.56 -31.72
C ALA A 866 -20.89 -15.16 -31.24
N ARG A 867 -20.06 -14.64 -32.15
CA ARG A 867 -18.74 -14.07 -31.86
C ARG A 867 -18.52 -12.78 -32.65
N LEU A 868 -17.82 -11.82 -32.06
CA LEU A 868 -17.37 -10.59 -32.69
C LEU A 868 -15.97 -10.25 -32.17
N ASP A 869 -15.03 -10.01 -33.06
CA ASP A 869 -13.65 -9.66 -32.69
C ASP A 869 -13.44 -8.15 -32.81
N LEU A 870 -12.96 -7.53 -31.73
CA LEU A 870 -12.57 -6.12 -31.68
C LEU A 870 -11.09 -5.95 -32.03
N GLN A 871 -10.65 -4.71 -32.28
CA GLN A 871 -9.29 -4.44 -32.77
C GLN A 871 -8.21 -4.46 -31.67
N GLY A 872 -8.60 -4.48 -30.39
CA GLY A 872 -7.68 -4.46 -29.26
C GLY A 872 -8.06 -5.43 -28.16
N ASP A 873 -7.14 -5.63 -27.23
CA ASP A 873 -7.33 -6.48 -26.06
C ASP A 873 -8.52 -6.03 -25.20
N ILE A 874 -9.22 -6.97 -24.57
CA ILE A 874 -10.33 -6.68 -23.64
C ILE A 874 -9.99 -7.24 -22.26
N PHE A 875 -9.76 -6.33 -21.30
CA PHE A 875 -9.61 -6.67 -19.87
C PHE A 875 -10.85 -6.33 -19.05
N SER A 876 -11.77 -5.53 -19.63
CA SER A 876 -13.03 -5.16 -18.99
C SER A 876 -14.00 -6.35 -18.97
N SER A 877 -14.73 -6.52 -17.86
CA SER A 877 -15.84 -7.47 -17.82
C SER A 877 -17.04 -6.90 -18.56
N PRO A 878 -17.69 -7.65 -19.47
CA PRO A 878 -18.84 -7.14 -20.22
C PRO A 878 -20.04 -6.92 -19.30
N VAL A 879 -20.95 -6.03 -19.72
CA VAL A 879 -22.31 -5.95 -19.19
C VAL A 879 -23.28 -6.21 -20.34
N MET A 880 -24.17 -7.20 -20.19
CA MET A 880 -25.15 -7.56 -21.21
C MET A 880 -26.58 -7.41 -20.69
N ILE A 881 -27.41 -6.61 -21.37
CA ILE A 881 -28.80 -6.40 -20.96
C ILE A 881 -29.71 -6.39 -22.19
N GLY A 882 -30.60 -7.37 -22.29
CA GLY A 882 -31.57 -7.42 -23.39
C GLY A 882 -30.92 -7.49 -24.76
N GLY A 883 -29.82 -8.22 -24.89
CA GLY A 883 -29.08 -8.32 -26.16
C GLY A 883 -28.21 -7.11 -26.51
N ARG A 884 -28.03 -6.13 -25.61
CA ARG A 884 -26.98 -5.10 -25.74
C ARG A 884 -25.81 -5.43 -24.84
N ILE A 885 -24.61 -5.47 -25.41
CA ILE A 885 -23.36 -5.76 -24.71
C ILE A 885 -22.53 -4.48 -24.68
N PHE A 886 -22.01 -4.14 -23.52
CA PHE A 886 -21.09 -3.03 -23.32
C PHE A 886 -19.74 -3.58 -22.87
N ALA A 887 -18.66 -3.12 -23.50
CA ALA A 887 -17.30 -3.52 -23.15
C ALA A 887 -16.31 -2.38 -23.46
N GLY A 888 -15.35 -2.17 -22.55
CA GLY A 888 -14.17 -1.35 -22.79
C GLY A 888 -13.08 -2.15 -23.48
N CYS A 889 -12.40 -1.55 -24.46
CA CYS A 889 -11.35 -2.18 -25.24
C CYS A 889 -10.07 -1.32 -25.22
N ARG A 890 -8.92 -1.96 -25.39
CA ARG A 890 -7.61 -1.30 -25.53
C ARG A 890 -7.33 -0.75 -26.93
N ASP A 891 -8.35 -0.72 -27.79
CA ASP A 891 -8.34 0.07 -29.04
C ASP A 891 -8.73 1.54 -28.80
N ASP A 892 -8.78 1.96 -27.53
CA ASP A 892 -9.17 3.28 -27.02
C ASP A 892 -10.68 3.58 -27.08
N TYR A 893 -11.54 2.56 -27.25
CA TYR A 893 -13.00 2.74 -27.28
C TYR A 893 -13.74 1.97 -26.19
N VAL A 894 -14.91 2.51 -25.81
CA VAL A 894 -16.00 1.72 -25.25
C VAL A 894 -16.99 1.39 -26.35
N HIS A 895 -17.35 0.11 -26.46
CA HIS A 895 -18.24 -0.44 -27.47
C HIS A 895 -19.62 -0.74 -26.89
N CYS A 896 -20.64 -0.49 -27.70
CA CYS A 896 -21.95 -1.10 -27.57
C CYS A 896 -22.17 -2.04 -28.75
N ILE A 897 -22.26 -3.32 -28.46
CA ILE A 897 -22.49 -4.38 -29.43
C ILE A 897 -23.95 -4.83 -29.29
N VAL A 898 -24.63 -4.96 -30.42
CA VAL A 898 -26.01 -5.44 -30.45
C VAL A 898 -26.02 -6.87 -30.97
N VAL A 899 -26.75 -7.73 -30.26
CA VAL A 899 -27.12 -9.05 -30.73
C VAL A 899 -28.26 -8.90 -31.71
N GLU A 900 -27.99 -9.16 -32.98
CA GLU A 900 -29.00 -9.13 -34.02
C GLU A 900 -29.83 -10.42 -33.96
N ILE A 901 -31.11 -10.25 -33.68
CA ILE A 901 -32.07 -11.36 -33.64
C ILE A 901 -33.00 -11.32 -34.89
N GLN A 902 -32.75 -10.40 -35.82
CA GLN A 902 -33.62 -10.14 -36.97
C GLN A 902 -33.22 -10.95 -38.21
N SER A 903 -33.80 -12.14 -38.37
CA SER A 903 -34.42 -12.59 -39.64
C SER A 903 -35.13 -13.96 -39.49
N LEU A 904 -36.22 -14.01 -38.71
CA LEU A 904 -37.06 -15.23 -38.59
C LEU A 904 -38.57 -14.99 -38.61
N LEU A 905 -39.01 -13.75 -38.83
CA LEU A 905 -40.42 -13.41 -39.09
C LEU A 905 -40.75 -13.28 -40.57
N GLN A 906 -39.82 -13.62 -41.47
CA GLN A 906 -40.06 -13.78 -42.91
C GLN A 906 -39.41 -15.06 -43.42
N SER A 907 -40.11 -16.17 -43.27
CA SER A 907 -40.22 -17.24 -44.27
C SER A 907 -41.39 -18.15 -43.89
#